data_AF-A0A9Q8PMM4-F1
#
_entry.id   AF-A0A9Q8PMM4-F1
#
_cell.length_a   1.000
_cell.length_b   1.000
_cell.length_c   1.000
_cell.angle_alpha   90.00
_cell.angle_beta   90.00
_cell.angle_gamma   90.00
#
_symmetry.space_group_name_H-M   'P 1'
#
loop_
_entity.id
_entity.type
_entity.pdbx_description
1 polymer ?
#
loop_
_entity_poly.entity_id
_entity_poly.type
_entity_poly.pdbx_seq_one_letter_code
_entity_poly.pdbx_strand_id
1 'polypeptide(L)'
;MATTISSIIDPARNSLWIALDYQLNFRPDPWVGDSVADVHNRSARTVFELLRANGGLYLKIGQAIAMQSAILPPEFQKMFARMFDDAPQNTWREVETVIKEDFGKSVEEVFGISFSGDADKGVMERTARASASVAQVHWARLPDGREVAIKIQKKEIARQVGWDLWSFRVVSKIYSWWFDLPLYHLVPYICDRLMAETDFRKEADNSRQMRKLIQGEPRLRDRVYIPAEYPELSSKRVMTAEWIEGVRLWDKEGVESSWKGGWRKGSPGAGGAQLPPPPPPSVKASIRANNPDDEKLKPKRDHWRGASGKGGLGLSFKPVMQTMVDLFSAQMFLWGLVHCDPHPGNIFIRRLPSGKPELVLIDHGLYIQMSPKFRREYALFWRSLMTFDNKTMAKITEEEWGVDAPDIFASATLMRPYQGGDNKTMEGIKKLSKMDQKQRQFEMQQRMRRDIRDILANQDKFPQELIFIGRNLRIVQGNNQFLGSPVNRIKITGYWASRALTEDREARAVERWKEYGKHCLFRFVLFATDLWFYWAKFRQAVGVGKGMDDDIEESMKKMAEGIGVELQHGVAACQVFSMILRVLSLGLVALGLVQGQTQTQNFVLRDPEAACEGIAREFQRENVTVNFSRYIAAGTNVSLDQSTPELRSCTRPSQVVPVDLCRVAMYVSTSSRSGITLEAWLPTNWTGRFLSTGNGGLNGCLQYEDVAYGTSFGFATVGANNGHNGTRGLAFKDNPDVMEDFAWRSLYTETVVGKEITKAYYSKQQIPGKSYYIGCSTGGRQGFKMVQDWPQLFDGVLVGAPALAFDNLTSWSGHFLPITGSNTSDTFVSPDKWALVHQDILKQCDALDGVKDGILEDPTLCSYKPVSLQCSSTATNTSNCLTAKQVVTVQRVFEDYYGKNGALIFPRMQPGSELASSHIEYNGQPFPYTEDWFRYAILNDPTWNASTLNASTAAYAAAKNPFNIESWNGDLFPFAARGGKILHYHGQMDSIITSANSPRYYDHVAATMSQSPSELDEFYRFFRIGGMDHCTGGLGAYVVGQEFVAGSPFQDAQHNVLRRIIEWVEEGKAPESITGVRFVNDTVALGVDFERRHCRYPLRNECVDPDNYKDVESWRCVP
;
A
#
# COMPACT_ATOMS: atom_id res chain seq x y z
N MET A 1 24.74 -16.96 2.52
CA MET A 1 24.37 -17.56 3.82
C MET A 1 23.34 -16.72 4.59
N ALA A 2 23.40 -15.38 4.60
CA ALA A 2 22.43 -14.51 5.33
C ALA A 2 21.00 -14.47 4.73
N THR A 3 20.83 -14.76 3.44
CA THR A 3 19.52 -14.97 2.79
C THR A 3 18.73 -16.16 3.37
N THR A 4 19.42 -17.03 4.12
CA THR A 4 18.82 -18.16 4.82
C THR A 4 18.47 -17.87 6.28
N ILE A 5 18.89 -16.71 6.85
CA ILE A 5 18.68 -16.36 8.27
C ILE A 5 17.60 -15.27 8.41
N SER A 6 17.56 -14.24 7.55
CA SER A 6 16.45 -13.26 7.52
C SER A 6 15.12 -13.91 7.12
N SER A 7 15.16 -14.93 6.26
CA SER A 7 13.99 -15.76 5.92
C SER A 7 13.47 -16.62 7.08
N ILE A 8 14.10 -16.54 8.26
CA ILE A 8 13.75 -17.27 9.49
C ILE A 8 13.41 -16.31 10.64
N ILE A 9 14.19 -15.24 10.84
CA ILE A 9 14.07 -14.31 11.98
C ILE A 9 12.93 -13.30 11.80
N ASP A 10 12.77 -12.69 10.62
CA ASP A 10 11.70 -11.72 10.35
C ASP A 10 10.30 -12.33 10.42
N PRO A 11 10.08 -13.56 9.92
CA PRO A 11 8.87 -14.30 10.20
C PRO A 11 8.66 -14.48 11.69
N ALA A 12 9.63 -14.99 12.45
CA ALA A 12 9.49 -15.24 13.88
C ALA A 12 9.19 -13.98 14.72
N ARG A 13 9.80 -12.83 14.38
CA ARG A 13 9.56 -11.54 15.06
C ARG A 13 8.17 -10.98 14.76
N ASN A 14 7.78 -10.91 13.48
CA ASN A 14 6.45 -10.44 13.08
C ASN A 14 5.36 -11.36 13.63
N SER A 15 5.67 -12.66 13.76
CA SER A 15 4.79 -13.63 14.38
C SER A 15 4.60 -13.45 15.86
N LEU A 16 5.68 -13.18 16.57
CA LEU A 16 5.64 -12.86 17.99
C LEU A 16 4.87 -11.56 18.23
N TRP A 17 5.04 -10.58 17.35
CA TRP A 17 4.28 -9.33 17.36
C TRP A 17 2.79 -9.52 17.06
N ILE A 18 2.42 -10.30 16.04
CA ILE A 18 1.01 -10.63 15.76
C ILE A 18 0.41 -11.38 16.96
N ALA A 19 1.15 -12.31 17.57
CA ALA A 19 0.70 -13.04 18.74
C ALA A 19 0.52 -12.11 19.96
N LEU A 20 1.46 -11.20 20.21
CA LEU A 20 1.39 -10.21 21.28
C LEU A 20 0.29 -9.17 21.05
N ASP A 21 0.15 -8.66 19.82
CA ASP A 21 -0.88 -7.68 19.45
C ASP A 21 -2.28 -8.28 19.59
N TYR A 22 -2.50 -9.51 19.12
CA TYR A 22 -3.74 -10.21 19.43
C TYR A 22 -3.89 -10.49 20.93
N GLN A 23 -2.87 -11.02 21.62
CA GLN A 23 -2.99 -11.38 23.03
C GLN A 23 -3.27 -10.17 23.94
N LEU A 24 -2.80 -8.99 23.56
CA LEU A 24 -3.07 -7.73 24.25
C LEU A 24 -4.38 -7.11 23.75
N ASN A 25 -4.54 -6.87 22.45
CA ASN A 25 -5.59 -6.02 21.89
C ASN A 25 -6.84 -6.74 21.41
N PHE A 26 -6.85 -8.08 21.38
CA PHE A 26 -8.06 -8.86 21.12
C PHE A 26 -8.95 -8.93 22.37
N ARG A 27 -9.46 -7.76 22.75
CA ARG A 27 -10.33 -7.50 23.89
C ARG A 27 -11.39 -6.47 23.48
N PRO A 28 -12.44 -6.29 24.28
CA PRO A 28 -13.59 -5.46 23.92
C PRO A 28 -13.24 -3.99 23.67
N ASP A 29 -12.25 -3.48 24.42
CA ASP A 29 -11.61 -2.17 24.21
C ASP A 29 -10.12 -2.41 23.94
N PRO A 30 -9.71 -2.54 22.66
CA PRO A 30 -8.30 -2.66 22.31
C PRO A 30 -7.51 -1.48 22.91
N TRP A 31 -6.26 -1.70 23.37
CA TRP A 31 -5.42 -0.54 23.74
C TRP A 31 -4.94 0.21 22.49
N VAL A 32 -5.10 -0.39 21.30
CA VAL A 32 -4.68 0.15 20.01
C VAL A 32 -5.74 -0.19 18.94
N GLY A 33 -6.48 0.83 18.49
CA GLY A 33 -7.61 0.73 17.55
C GLY A 33 -8.98 0.81 18.23
N ASP A 34 -10.02 1.16 17.48
CA ASP A 34 -11.37 1.39 18.02
C ASP A 34 -12.19 0.10 18.14
N SER A 35 -11.78 -0.96 17.42
CA SER A 35 -12.51 -2.21 17.37
C SER A 35 -11.59 -3.43 17.19
N VAL A 36 -12.12 -4.60 17.50
CA VAL A 36 -11.48 -5.89 17.19
C VAL A 36 -11.31 -6.10 15.68
N ALA A 37 -12.16 -5.47 14.85
CA ALA A 37 -11.99 -5.48 13.40
C ALA A 37 -10.70 -4.76 12.99
N ASP A 38 -10.27 -3.72 13.71
CA ASP A 38 -9.00 -3.04 13.46
C ASP A 38 -7.80 -3.92 13.81
N VAL A 39 -7.91 -4.72 14.88
CA VAL A 39 -6.91 -5.74 15.24
C VAL A 39 -6.85 -6.83 14.15
N HIS A 40 -8.00 -7.28 13.66
CA HIS A 40 -8.09 -8.22 12.54
C HIS A 40 -7.51 -7.64 11.25
N ASN A 41 -7.78 -6.39 10.91
CA ASN A 41 -7.30 -5.73 9.69
C ASN A 41 -5.79 -5.47 9.74
N ARG A 42 -5.29 -4.95 10.85
CA ARG A 42 -3.85 -4.69 11.05
C ARG A 42 -3.06 -6.00 11.02
N SER A 43 -3.55 -7.04 11.68
CA SER A 43 -2.92 -8.35 11.66
C SER A 43 -3.04 -9.03 10.30
N ALA A 44 -4.19 -8.92 9.63
CA ALA A 44 -4.38 -9.43 8.27
C ALA A 44 -3.37 -8.81 7.32
N ARG A 45 -3.17 -7.50 7.41
CA ARG A 45 -2.19 -6.75 6.63
C ARG A 45 -0.77 -7.20 6.93
N THR A 46 -0.39 -7.34 8.20
CA THR A 46 0.95 -7.79 8.59
C THR A 46 1.25 -9.21 8.11
N VAL A 47 0.29 -10.13 8.24
CA VAL A 47 0.48 -11.51 7.72
C VAL A 47 0.50 -11.51 6.19
N PHE A 48 -0.34 -10.72 5.54
CA PHE A 48 -0.34 -10.59 4.08
C PHE A 48 1.01 -10.09 3.56
N GLU A 49 1.54 -9.02 4.14
CA GLU A 49 2.84 -8.48 3.76
C GLU A 49 3.97 -9.44 4.08
N LEU A 50 3.92 -10.16 5.21
CA LEU A 50 4.90 -11.19 5.53
C LEU A 50 4.91 -12.33 4.50
N LEU A 51 3.73 -12.77 4.06
CA LEU A 51 3.61 -13.83 3.07
C LEU A 51 3.99 -13.36 1.66
N ARG A 52 3.67 -12.10 1.32
CA ARG A 52 4.02 -11.46 0.05
C ARG A 52 5.51 -11.15 -0.06
N ALA A 53 6.12 -10.56 0.97
CA ALA A 53 7.52 -10.13 0.99
C ALA A 53 8.50 -11.31 0.93
N ASN A 54 8.15 -12.45 1.55
CA ASN A 54 8.99 -13.64 1.50
C ASN A 54 8.86 -14.43 0.17
N GLY A 55 7.80 -14.19 -0.62
CA GLY A 55 7.59 -14.78 -1.94
C GLY A 55 7.54 -16.32 -1.95
N GLY A 56 7.51 -16.93 -3.14
CA GLY A 56 7.60 -18.40 -3.33
C GLY A 56 6.60 -19.19 -2.47
N LEU A 57 7.12 -20.05 -1.59
CA LEU A 57 6.33 -20.88 -0.66
C LEU A 57 5.41 -20.05 0.25
N TYR A 58 5.86 -18.91 0.75
CA TYR A 58 5.08 -18.08 1.67
C TYR A 58 3.87 -17.45 0.97
N LEU A 59 4.05 -16.99 -0.27
CA LEU A 59 2.95 -16.50 -1.09
C LEU A 59 1.91 -17.62 -1.34
N LYS A 60 2.37 -18.86 -1.53
CA LYS A 60 1.48 -20.02 -1.69
C LYS A 60 0.80 -20.49 -0.41
N ILE A 61 1.44 -20.38 0.75
CA ILE A 61 0.79 -20.59 2.06
C ILE A 61 -0.32 -19.56 2.24
N GLY A 62 -0.05 -18.30 1.90
CA GLY A 62 -1.05 -17.25 1.90
C GLY A 62 -2.20 -17.53 0.95
N GLN A 63 -1.93 -18.02 -0.26
CA GLN A 63 -2.96 -18.48 -1.19
C GLN A 63 -3.73 -19.68 -0.63
N ALA A 64 -3.09 -20.69 -0.04
CA ALA A 64 -3.76 -21.84 0.58
C ALA A 64 -4.63 -21.46 1.79
N ILE A 65 -4.21 -20.45 2.57
CA ILE A 65 -4.99 -19.86 3.67
C ILE A 65 -6.17 -19.05 3.10
N ALA A 66 -5.94 -18.27 2.05
CA ALA A 66 -6.96 -17.50 1.34
C ALA A 66 -8.02 -18.41 0.70
N MET A 67 -7.62 -19.58 0.21
CA MET A 67 -8.48 -20.65 -0.30
C MET A 67 -9.46 -21.17 0.77
N GLN A 68 -9.14 -21.03 2.06
CA GLN A 68 -10.00 -21.41 3.19
C GLN A 68 -10.62 -20.17 3.88
N SER A 69 -10.91 -19.11 3.10
CA SER A 69 -11.56 -17.86 3.54
C SER A 69 -12.80 -18.08 4.41
N ALA A 70 -13.40 -19.28 4.34
CA ALA A 70 -14.49 -19.72 5.18
C ALA A 70 -14.25 -19.81 6.69
N ILE A 71 -13.00 -19.80 7.13
CA ILE A 71 -12.65 -19.97 8.55
C ILE A 71 -12.03 -18.70 9.14
N LEU A 72 -11.68 -17.72 8.30
CA LEU A 72 -10.96 -16.50 8.69
C LEU A 72 -11.93 -15.34 9.01
N PRO A 73 -11.50 -14.31 9.77
CA PRO A 73 -12.22 -13.04 9.88
C PRO A 73 -12.39 -12.33 8.51
N PRO A 74 -13.45 -11.53 8.29
CA PRO A 74 -13.69 -10.80 7.03
C PRO A 74 -12.51 -9.96 6.55
N GLU A 75 -11.78 -9.34 7.47
CA GLU A 75 -10.64 -8.48 7.19
C GLU A 75 -9.46 -9.29 6.63
N PHE A 76 -9.21 -10.48 7.19
CA PHE A 76 -8.27 -11.45 6.65
C PHE A 76 -8.71 -11.96 5.29
N GLN A 77 -10.00 -12.25 5.08
CA GLN A 77 -10.49 -12.69 3.76
C GLN A 77 -10.27 -11.62 2.69
N LYS A 78 -10.61 -10.37 3.00
CA LYS A 78 -10.45 -9.22 2.10
C LYS A 78 -8.97 -9.00 1.76
N MET A 79 -8.10 -9.12 2.75
CA MET A 79 -6.66 -8.94 2.54
C MET A 79 -6.04 -10.09 1.76
N PHE A 80 -6.34 -11.34 2.14
CA PHE A 80 -5.77 -12.53 1.52
C PHE A 80 -6.35 -12.82 0.13
N ALA A 81 -7.56 -12.35 -0.18
CA ALA A 81 -8.09 -12.37 -1.54
C ALA A 81 -7.17 -11.62 -2.54
N ARG A 82 -6.49 -10.55 -2.09
CA ARG A 82 -5.52 -9.79 -2.91
C ARG A 82 -4.28 -10.60 -3.27
N MET A 83 -4.02 -11.74 -2.63
CA MET A 83 -2.87 -12.59 -2.97
C MET A 83 -3.00 -13.31 -4.32
N PHE A 84 -4.19 -13.28 -4.93
CA PHE A 84 -4.45 -13.89 -6.22
C PHE A 84 -4.33 -12.91 -7.40
N ASP A 85 -4.38 -11.59 -7.17
CA ASP A 85 -4.70 -10.62 -8.22
C ASP A 85 -3.52 -9.79 -8.79
N ASP A 86 -2.27 -9.95 -8.32
CA ASP A 86 -1.11 -9.21 -8.84
C ASP A 86 0.17 -10.08 -8.92
N ALA A 87 0.10 -11.19 -9.66
CA ALA A 87 1.25 -12.07 -9.80
C ALA A 87 2.20 -11.59 -10.92
N PRO A 88 3.52 -11.42 -10.67
CA PRO A 88 4.48 -10.98 -11.68
C PRO A 88 4.53 -11.93 -12.88
N GLN A 89 4.68 -11.40 -14.09
CA GLN A 89 4.76 -12.17 -15.33
C GLN A 89 6.18 -12.72 -15.54
N ASN A 90 6.30 -13.97 -16.00
CA ASN A 90 7.56 -14.48 -16.54
C ASN A 90 7.88 -13.80 -17.87
N THR A 91 9.17 -13.67 -18.15
CA THR A 91 9.66 -13.12 -19.42
C THR A 91 9.26 -14.01 -20.60
N TRP A 92 9.10 -13.43 -21.79
CA TRP A 92 8.75 -14.20 -23.00
C TRP A 92 9.71 -15.37 -23.26
N ARG A 93 11.01 -15.19 -22.96
CA ARG A 93 12.02 -16.24 -23.11
C ARG A 93 11.74 -17.46 -22.22
N GLU A 94 11.23 -17.24 -21.01
CA GLU A 94 10.86 -18.31 -20.09
C GLU A 94 9.59 -19.03 -20.57
N VAL A 95 8.63 -18.28 -21.11
CA VAL A 95 7.43 -18.82 -21.77
C VAL A 95 7.80 -19.74 -22.93
N GLU A 96 8.66 -19.27 -23.84
CA GLU A 96 9.17 -20.05 -24.96
C GLU A 96 9.90 -21.32 -24.49
N THR A 97 10.65 -21.21 -23.39
CA THR A 97 11.35 -22.36 -22.80
C THR A 97 10.37 -23.43 -22.34
N VAL A 98 9.30 -23.07 -21.62
CA VAL A 98 8.30 -24.03 -21.14
C VAL A 98 7.60 -24.73 -22.31
N ILE A 99 7.18 -23.99 -23.33
CA ILE A 99 6.55 -24.56 -24.53
C ILE A 99 7.53 -25.50 -25.26
N LYS A 100 8.77 -25.06 -25.46
CA LYS A 100 9.78 -25.87 -26.16
C LYS A 100 10.13 -27.15 -25.42
N GLU A 101 10.21 -27.11 -24.09
CA GLU A 101 10.46 -28.29 -23.26
C GLU A 101 9.30 -29.29 -23.31
N ASP A 102 8.04 -28.84 -23.31
CA ASP A 102 6.87 -29.73 -23.29
C ASP A 102 6.52 -30.31 -24.67
N PHE A 103 6.69 -29.54 -25.74
CA PHE A 103 6.31 -29.96 -27.10
C PHE A 103 7.50 -30.37 -27.99
N GLY A 104 8.74 -30.08 -27.59
CA GLY A 104 9.95 -30.32 -28.40
C GLY A 104 10.06 -29.45 -29.66
N LYS A 105 9.16 -28.48 -29.83
CA LYS A 105 9.02 -27.61 -31.01
C LYS A 105 8.98 -26.14 -30.58
N SER A 106 9.24 -25.23 -31.51
CA SER A 106 9.08 -23.80 -31.26
C SER A 106 7.59 -23.40 -31.10
N VAL A 107 7.34 -22.24 -30.48
CA VAL A 107 5.97 -21.70 -30.30
C VAL A 107 5.26 -21.54 -31.65
N GLU A 108 5.97 -21.07 -32.68
CA GLU A 108 5.46 -20.90 -34.05
C GLU A 108 5.02 -22.24 -34.67
N GLU A 109 5.79 -23.31 -34.45
CA GLU A 109 5.46 -24.65 -34.94
C GLU A 109 4.31 -25.32 -34.19
N VAL A 110 4.23 -25.14 -32.86
CA VAL A 110 3.17 -25.74 -32.04
C VAL A 110 1.80 -25.16 -32.40
N PHE A 111 1.69 -23.83 -32.45
CA PHE A 111 0.42 -23.15 -32.67
C PHE A 111 0.16 -22.75 -34.12
N GLY A 112 1.11 -23.01 -35.03
CA GLY A 112 1.02 -22.59 -36.43
C GLY A 112 0.99 -21.07 -36.60
N ILE A 113 1.57 -20.31 -35.66
CA ILE A 113 1.58 -18.84 -35.64
C ILE A 113 2.91 -18.29 -36.19
N SER A 114 2.93 -17.00 -36.55
CA SER A 114 4.14 -16.31 -36.99
C SER A 114 4.33 -14.99 -36.26
N PHE A 115 5.52 -14.78 -35.69
CA PHE A 115 5.97 -13.50 -35.16
C PHE A 115 6.70 -12.64 -36.20
N SER A 116 6.82 -13.12 -37.44
CA SER A 116 7.48 -12.43 -38.56
C SER A 116 6.49 -11.88 -39.60
N GLY A 117 5.19 -12.19 -39.46
CA GLY A 117 4.11 -11.63 -40.27
C GLY A 117 3.80 -12.40 -41.55
N ASP A 118 3.96 -13.73 -41.53
CA ASP A 118 3.47 -14.63 -42.57
C ASP A 118 1.93 -14.59 -42.65
N ALA A 119 1.39 -14.44 -43.87
CA ALA A 119 -0.05 -14.30 -44.10
C ALA A 119 -0.82 -15.64 -43.96
N ASP A 120 -0.14 -16.77 -44.14
CA ASP A 120 -0.73 -18.12 -44.07
C ASP A 120 -0.65 -18.73 -42.66
N LYS A 121 -0.15 -17.96 -41.69
CA LYS A 121 0.04 -18.37 -40.29
C LYS A 121 -0.83 -17.55 -39.35
N GLY A 122 -1.10 -18.10 -38.17
CA GLY A 122 -1.79 -17.39 -37.10
C GLY A 122 -0.92 -16.32 -36.42
N VAL A 123 -1.44 -15.68 -35.38
CA VAL A 123 -0.74 -14.65 -34.57
C VAL A 123 -0.88 -14.92 -33.08
N MET A 124 0.08 -14.46 -32.27
CA MET A 124 0.07 -14.60 -30.81
C MET A 124 0.68 -13.37 -30.15
N GLU A 125 0.14 -12.97 -28.99
CA GLU A 125 0.72 -11.92 -28.14
C GLU A 125 1.85 -12.47 -27.27
N ARG A 126 3.02 -11.82 -27.26
CA ARG A 126 4.10 -12.23 -26.35
C ARG A 126 3.95 -11.68 -24.94
N THR A 127 3.13 -10.65 -24.75
CA THR A 127 2.80 -10.12 -23.43
C THR A 127 1.52 -10.77 -22.93
N ALA A 128 1.51 -11.24 -21.68
CA ALA A 128 0.36 -11.96 -21.14
C ALA A 128 -0.80 -10.99 -20.85
N ARG A 129 -2.03 -11.43 -21.15
CA ARG A 129 -3.28 -10.70 -20.86
C ARG A 129 -3.72 -10.81 -19.41
N ALA A 130 -3.30 -11.88 -18.74
CA ALA A 130 -3.55 -12.12 -17.33
C ALA A 130 -2.41 -12.96 -16.75
N SER A 131 -2.09 -12.74 -15.48
CA SER A 131 -1.07 -13.49 -14.74
C SER A 131 -1.59 -13.83 -13.36
N ALA A 132 -1.59 -15.11 -13.04
CA ALA A 132 -2.02 -15.67 -11.76
C ALA A 132 -0.83 -16.34 -11.06
N SER A 133 -1.09 -16.96 -9.91
CA SER A 133 -0.06 -17.61 -9.08
C SER A 133 0.69 -18.74 -9.80
N VAL A 134 -0.03 -19.61 -10.51
CA VAL A 134 0.52 -20.82 -11.15
C VAL A 134 0.86 -20.59 -12.63
N ALA A 135 0.17 -19.68 -13.31
CA ALA A 135 0.21 -19.55 -14.76
C ALA A 135 0.04 -18.10 -15.24
N GLN A 136 0.41 -17.84 -16.49
CA GLN A 136 0.03 -16.64 -17.23
C GLN A 136 -0.67 -17.00 -18.54
N VAL A 137 -1.56 -16.13 -19.02
CA VAL A 137 -2.44 -16.40 -20.17
C VAL A 137 -2.11 -15.45 -21.32
N HIS A 138 -1.85 -16.02 -22.49
CA HIS A 138 -1.59 -15.30 -23.74
C HIS A 138 -2.76 -15.47 -24.70
N TRP A 139 -3.09 -14.43 -25.46
CA TRP A 139 -4.05 -14.52 -26.54
C TRP A 139 -3.36 -14.94 -27.85
N ALA A 140 -4.00 -15.81 -28.63
CA ALA A 140 -3.57 -16.15 -29.98
C ALA A 140 -4.76 -16.39 -30.91
N ARG A 141 -4.52 -16.23 -32.21
CA ARG A 141 -5.41 -16.66 -33.29
C ARG A 141 -4.69 -17.69 -34.16
N LEU A 142 -5.26 -18.87 -34.28
CA LEU A 142 -4.73 -19.98 -35.06
C LEU A 142 -4.98 -19.79 -36.58
N PRO A 143 -4.27 -20.52 -37.47
CA PRO A 143 -4.45 -20.43 -38.93
C PRO A 143 -5.88 -20.71 -39.41
N ASP A 144 -6.60 -21.59 -38.72
CA ASP A 144 -8.00 -21.91 -39.03
C ASP A 144 -9.01 -20.85 -38.52
N GLY A 145 -8.50 -19.77 -37.95
CA GLY A 145 -9.27 -18.63 -37.48
C GLY A 145 -9.80 -18.74 -36.05
N ARG A 146 -9.57 -19.84 -35.35
CA ARG A 146 -9.92 -19.98 -33.91
C ARG A 146 -9.11 -18.99 -33.07
N GLU A 147 -9.76 -18.32 -32.12
CA GLU A 147 -9.08 -17.54 -31.08
C GLU A 147 -8.97 -18.33 -29.80
N VAL A 148 -7.77 -18.34 -29.21
CA VAL A 148 -7.43 -19.20 -28.10
C VAL A 148 -6.75 -18.42 -26.97
N ALA A 149 -7.04 -18.84 -25.74
CA ALA A 149 -6.32 -18.50 -24.53
C ALA A 149 -5.28 -19.59 -24.27
N ILE A 150 -3.99 -19.23 -24.29
CA ILE A 150 -2.88 -20.15 -24.03
C ILE A 150 -2.40 -19.87 -22.59
N LYS A 151 -2.84 -20.71 -21.65
CA LYS A 151 -2.45 -20.69 -20.23
C LYS A 151 -1.15 -21.48 -20.07
N ILE A 152 -0.09 -20.81 -19.62
CA ILE A 152 1.27 -21.35 -19.56
C ILE A 152 1.75 -21.29 -18.10
N GLN A 153 2.14 -22.44 -17.56
CA GLN A 153 2.63 -22.57 -16.19
C GLN A 153 3.94 -21.81 -16.03
N LYS A 154 4.08 -21.09 -14.92
CA LYS A 154 5.31 -20.38 -14.60
C LYS A 154 6.45 -21.35 -14.34
N LYS A 155 7.65 -21.05 -14.87
CA LYS A 155 8.78 -21.99 -14.90
C LYS A 155 9.20 -22.49 -13.51
N GLU A 156 9.07 -21.64 -12.51
CA GLU A 156 9.42 -21.89 -11.11
C GLU A 156 8.50 -22.90 -10.40
N ILE A 157 7.26 -23.10 -10.88
CA ILE A 157 6.26 -23.96 -10.21
C ILE A 157 6.73 -25.41 -10.11
N ALA A 158 7.31 -25.95 -11.18
CA ALA A 158 7.78 -27.34 -11.21
C ALA A 158 8.87 -27.64 -10.17
N ARG A 159 9.64 -26.63 -9.73
CA ARG A 159 10.72 -26.79 -8.74
C ARG A 159 10.27 -26.53 -7.30
N GLN A 160 9.17 -25.80 -7.09
CA GLN A 160 8.76 -25.31 -5.77
C GLN A 160 7.63 -26.11 -5.13
N VAL A 161 6.67 -26.62 -5.92
CA VAL A 161 5.43 -27.25 -5.41
C VAL A 161 5.68 -28.40 -4.41
N GLY A 162 6.73 -29.20 -4.60
CA GLY A 162 7.06 -30.29 -3.68
C GLY A 162 7.45 -29.80 -2.28
N TRP A 163 8.28 -28.75 -2.20
CA TRP A 163 8.65 -28.11 -0.93
C TRP A 163 7.46 -27.40 -0.28
N ASP A 164 6.56 -26.88 -1.11
CA ASP A 164 5.41 -26.13 -0.63
C ASP A 164 4.42 -27.01 0.14
N LEU A 165 4.12 -28.19 -0.43
CA LEU A 165 3.20 -29.14 0.17
C LEU A 165 3.77 -29.87 1.37
N TRP A 166 5.09 -30.09 1.39
CA TRP A 166 5.76 -30.63 2.57
C TRP A 166 5.62 -29.67 3.76
N SER A 167 5.86 -28.38 3.54
CA SER A 167 5.73 -27.35 4.58
C SER A 167 4.29 -27.24 5.08
N PHE A 168 3.30 -27.26 4.18
CA PHE A 168 1.88 -27.27 4.55
C PHE A 168 1.49 -28.48 5.43
N ARG A 169 2.04 -29.67 5.15
CA ARG A 169 1.82 -30.87 5.98
C ARG A 169 2.40 -30.72 7.38
N VAL A 170 3.61 -30.18 7.51
CA VAL A 170 4.25 -29.96 8.81
C VAL A 170 3.46 -28.94 9.63
N VAL A 171 3.12 -27.80 9.04
CA VAL A 171 2.32 -26.73 9.67
C VAL A 171 0.98 -27.25 10.20
N SER A 172 0.24 -27.97 9.37
CA SER A 172 -1.09 -28.48 9.73
C SER A 172 -1.04 -29.58 10.79
N LYS A 173 0.05 -30.37 10.86
CA LYS A 173 0.23 -31.39 11.89
C LYS A 173 0.37 -30.77 13.27
N ILE A 174 1.23 -29.77 13.38
CA ILE A 174 1.45 -29.12 14.66
C ILE A 174 0.19 -28.33 15.07
N TYR A 175 -0.58 -27.81 14.10
CA TYR A 175 -1.86 -27.13 14.35
C TYR A 175 -2.81 -28.07 15.06
N SER A 176 -2.96 -29.26 14.51
CA SER A 176 -3.91 -30.22 15.06
C SER A 176 -3.57 -30.60 16.50
N TRP A 177 -2.27 -30.67 16.81
CA TRP A 177 -1.76 -30.91 18.15
C TRP A 177 -1.98 -29.74 19.12
N TRP A 178 -1.74 -28.50 18.71
CA TRP A 178 -1.79 -27.32 19.60
C TRP A 178 -3.21 -26.83 19.90
N PHE A 179 -4.11 -26.91 18.91
CA PHE A 179 -5.51 -26.52 19.09
C PHE A 179 -6.36 -27.58 19.76
N ASP A 180 -5.82 -28.80 19.85
CA ASP A 180 -6.59 -30.00 20.16
C ASP A 180 -7.79 -30.10 19.19
N LEU A 181 -7.49 -29.89 17.90
CA LEU A 181 -8.45 -29.92 16.79
C LEU A 181 -8.00 -30.94 15.72
N PRO A 182 -8.87 -31.85 15.28
CA PRO A 182 -8.56 -32.93 14.32
C PRO A 182 -8.13 -32.61 12.88
N LEU A 183 -7.54 -31.45 12.58
CA LEU A 183 -7.46 -30.95 11.20
C LEU A 183 -6.47 -31.69 10.30
N TYR A 184 -5.49 -32.39 10.85
CA TYR A 184 -4.43 -33.07 10.09
C TYR A 184 -4.98 -34.18 9.20
N HIS A 185 -6.09 -34.81 9.59
CA HIS A 185 -6.75 -35.84 8.79
C HIS A 185 -7.17 -35.33 7.40
N LEU A 186 -7.45 -34.02 7.27
CA LEU A 186 -7.94 -33.38 6.05
C LEU A 186 -6.80 -32.92 5.12
N VAL A 187 -5.56 -32.89 5.63
CA VAL A 187 -4.40 -32.30 4.96
C VAL A 187 -3.96 -33.08 3.72
N PRO A 188 -3.86 -34.43 3.73
CA PRO A 188 -3.52 -35.18 2.53
C PRO A 188 -4.48 -34.88 1.38
N TYR A 189 -5.78 -34.85 1.69
CA TYR A 189 -6.83 -34.53 0.72
C TYR A 189 -6.66 -33.13 0.12
N ILE A 190 -6.34 -32.11 0.93
CA ILE A 190 -6.07 -30.74 0.46
C ILE A 190 -4.81 -30.70 -0.42
N CYS A 191 -3.71 -31.34 0.00
CA CYS A 191 -2.47 -31.39 -0.78
C CYS A 191 -2.67 -31.99 -2.17
N ASP A 192 -3.46 -33.06 -2.26
CA ASP A 192 -3.72 -33.74 -3.53
C ASP A 192 -4.49 -32.85 -4.50
N ARG A 193 -5.40 -32.01 -3.98
CA ARG A 193 -6.14 -31.02 -4.79
C ARG A 193 -5.23 -29.88 -5.27
N LEU A 194 -4.35 -29.37 -4.41
CA LEU A 194 -3.36 -28.36 -4.79
C LEU A 194 -2.36 -28.88 -5.84
N MET A 195 -1.92 -30.14 -5.72
CA MET A 195 -1.11 -30.79 -6.76
C MET A 195 -1.84 -30.89 -8.09
N ALA A 196 -3.15 -31.17 -8.06
CA ALA A 196 -3.94 -31.33 -9.27
C ALA A 196 -4.00 -30.04 -10.11
N GLU A 197 -3.96 -28.87 -9.48
CA GLU A 197 -3.98 -27.55 -10.12
C GLU A 197 -2.70 -27.27 -10.94
N THR A 198 -1.61 -27.98 -10.67
CA THR A 198 -0.32 -27.85 -11.39
C THR A 198 -0.23 -28.73 -12.64
N ASP A 199 -1.24 -29.56 -12.90
CA ASP A 199 -1.33 -30.40 -14.09
C ASP A 199 -2.52 -29.93 -14.93
N PHE A 200 -2.27 -29.09 -15.93
CA PHE A 200 -3.36 -28.49 -16.69
C PHE A 200 -4.13 -29.48 -17.58
N ARG A 201 -3.66 -30.73 -17.71
CA ARG A 201 -4.46 -31.79 -18.33
C ARG A 201 -5.67 -32.12 -17.46
N LYS A 202 -5.51 -32.10 -16.13
CA LYS A 202 -6.63 -32.30 -15.19
C LYS A 202 -7.62 -31.15 -15.27
N GLU A 203 -7.13 -29.92 -15.37
CA GLU A 203 -7.97 -28.73 -15.57
C GLU A 203 -8.76 -28.83 -16.87
N ALA A 204 -8.11 -29.19 -17.98
CA ALA A 204 -8.78 -29.41 -19.26
C ALA A 204 -9.79 -30.56 -19.21
N ASP A 205 -9.50 -31.65 -18.49
CA ASP A 205 -10.43 -32.77 -18.28
C ASP A 205 -11.66 -32.34 -17.49
N ASN A 206 -11.47 -31.58 -16.41
CA ASN A 206 -12.56 -31.02 -15.61
C ASN A 206 -13.45 -30.09 -16.46
N SER A 207 -12.83 -29.20 -17.24
CA SER A 207 -13.53 -28.29 -18.18
C SER A 207 -14.39 -29.09 -19.17
N ARG A 208 -13.82 -30.11 -19.83
CA ARG A 208 -14.55 -30.98 -20.77
C ARG A 208 -15.69 -31.75 -20.12
N GLN A 209 -15.45 -32.31 -18.94
CA GLN A 209 -16.48 -33.05 -18.20
C GLN A 209 -17.62 -32.13 -17.77
N MET A 210 -17.31 -30.94 -17.25
CA MET A 210 -18.31 -29.95 -16.86
C MET A 210 -19.11 -29.46 -18.07
N ARG A 211 -18.46 -29.20 -19.21
CA ARG A 211 -19.14 -28.85 -20.47
C ARG A 211 -20.15 -29.93 -20.87
N LYS A 212 -19.77 -31.22 -20.80
CA LYS A 212 -20.66 -32.34 -21.12
C LYS A 212 -21.86 -32.42 -20.17
N LEU A 213 -21.65 -32.23 -18.87
CA LEU A 213 -22.70 -32.26 -17.86
C LEU A 213 -23.72 -31.13 -18.06
N ILE A 214 -23.23 -29.92 -18.31
CA ILE A 214 -24.08 -28.74 -18.58
C ILE A 214 -24.90 -28.94 -19.86
N GLN A 215 -24.28 -29.40 -20.94
CA GLN A 215 -24.98 -29.68 -22.20
C GLN A 215 -26.06 -30.78 -22.04
N GLY A 216 -25.82 -31.75 -21.16
CA GLY A 216 -26.76 -32.80 -20.80
C GLY A 216 -27.91 -32.36 -19.89
N GLU A 217 -27.87 -31.14 -19.34
CA GLU A 217 -28.88 -30.63 -18.41
C GLU A 217 -29.72 -29.51 -19.04
N PRO A 218 -30.96 -29.80 -19.48
CA PRO A 218 -31.83 -28.84 -20.16
C PRO A 218 -32.08 -27.53 -19.39
N ARG A 219 -31.98 -27.54 -18.06
CA ARG A 219 -32.17 -26.35 -17.21
C ARG A 219 -30.98 -25.37 -17.27
N LEU A 220 -29.81 -25.82 -17.72
CA LEU A 220 -28.55 -25.07 -17.68
C LEU A 220 -27.89 -24.90 -19.05
N ARG A 221 -28.08 -25.83 -19.99
CA ARG A 221 -27.40 -25.83 -21.31
C ARG A 221 -27.52 -24.53 -22.11
N ASP A 222 -28.62 -23.80 -21.94
CA ASP A 222 -28.91 -22.54 -22.66
C ASP A 222 -28.60 -21.28 -21.81
N ARG A 223 -27.96 -21.46 -20.65
CA ARG A 223 -27.66 -20.40 -19.66
C ARG A 223 -26.21 -20.38 -19.21
N VAL A 224 -25.50 -21.50 -19.34
CA VAL A 224 -24.11 -21.66 -18.88
C VAL A 224 -23.26 -22.14 -20.04
N TYR A 225 -22.11 -21.48 -20.25
CA TYR A 225 -21.12 -21.83 -21.25
C TYR A 225 -19.79 -22.19 -20.58
N ILE A 226 -19.15 -23.25 -21.04
CA ILE A 226 -17.79 -23.62 -20.65
C ILE A 226 -16.92 -23.54 -21.90
N PRO A 227 -15.76 -22.86 -21.90
CA PRO A 227 -14.87 -22.75 -23.07
C PRO A 227 -14.53 -24.10 -23.71
N ALA A 228 -14.28 -24.13 -25.02
CA ALA A 228 -13.80 -25.33 -25.69
C ALA A 228 -12.31 -25.52 -25.42
N GLU A 229 -11.87 -26.74 -25.12
CA GLU A 229 -10.46 -27.05 -24.91
C GLU A 229 -9.85 -27.67 -26.17
N TYR A 230 -8.56 -27.44 -26.39
CA TYR A 230 -7.78 -27.94 -27.54
C TYR A 230 -6.65 -28.87 -27.05
N PRO A 231 -6.94 -30.16 -26.82
CA PRO A 231 -5.97 -31.12 -26.27
C PRO A 231 -4.72 -31.29 -27.13
N GLU A 232 -4.86 -31.14 -28.45
CA GLU A 232 -3.77 -31.25 -29.42
C GLU A 232 -2.75 -30.11 -29.29
N LEU A 233 -3.15 -28.99 -28.67
CA LEU A 233 -2.33 -27.82 -28.38
C LEU A 233 -2.08 -27.66 -26.87
N SER A 234 -2.29 -28.73 -26.09
CA SER A 234 -2.15 -28.71 -24.64
C SER A 234 -1.17 -29.79 -24.17
N SER A 235 -0.52 -29.52 -23.05
CA SER A 235 0.46 -30.38 -22.38
C SER A 235 0.21 -30.36 -20.87
N LYS A 236 1.13 -30.91 -20.08
CA LYS A 236 1.05 -30.83 -18.61
C LYS A 236 1.17 -29.39 -18.09
N ARG A 237 1.99 -28.56 -18.76
CA ARG A 237 2.31 -27.18 -18.34
C ARG A 237 1.70 -26.09 -19.22
N VAL A 238 1.06 -26.46 -20.33
CA VAL A 238 0.42 -25.53 -21.27
C VAL A 238 -0.99 -25.99 -21.54
N MET A 239 -1.99 -25.11 -21.41
CA MET A 239 -3.37 -25.41 -21.73
C MET A 239 -3.92 -24.38 -22.69
N THR A 240 -4.49 -24.87 -23.78
CA THR A 240 -5.04 -24.05 -24.85
C THR A 240 -6.54 -24.21 -24.88
N ALA A 241 -7.25 -23.12 -24.57
CA ALA A 241 -8.71 -23.06 -24.48
C ALA A 241 -9.27 -22.01 -25.45
N GLU A 242 -10.57 -22.04 -25.71
CA GLU A 242 -11.30 -21.01 -26.44
C GLU A 242 -11.18 -19.66 -25.73
N TRP A 243 -10.84 -18.61 -26.48
CA TRP A 243 -10.82 -17.25 -25.94
C TRP A 243 -12.24 -16.74 -25.68
N ILE A 244 -12.45 -16.15 -24.50
CA ILE A 244 -13.76 -15.65 -24.06
C ILE A 244 -13.78 -14.13 -24.02
N GLU A 245 -14.58 -13.51 -24.89
CA GLU A 245 -15.03 -12.11 -24.75
C GLU A 245 -16.23 -12.02 -23.79
N GLY A 246 -16.18 -11.19 -22.76
CA GLY A 246 -17.30 -11.01 -21.82
C GLY A 246 -17.03 -9.96 -20.75
N VAL A 247 -18.05 -9.62 -19.96
CA VAL A 247 -17.92 -8.72 -18.80
C VAL A 247 -17.69 -9.56 -17.55
N ARG A 248 -16.69 -9.24 -16.74
CA ARG A 248 -16.42 -9.97 -15.49
C ARG A 248 -17.53 -9.71 -14.46
N LEU A 249 -17.82 -10.69 -13.60
CA LEU A 249 -18.93 -10.58 -12.63
C LEU A 249 -18.82 -9.37 -11.68
N TRP A 250 -17.62 -8.89 -11.38
CA TRP A 250 -17.42 -7.73 -10.49
C TRP A 250 -17.65 -6.37 -11.16
N ASP A 251 -17.65 -6.31 -12.49
CA ASP A 251 -17.95 -5.09 -13.25
C ASP A 251 -19.47 -4.87 -13.30
N LYS A 252 -20.02 -4.36 -12.18
CA LYS A 252 -21.45 -4.09 -12.01
C LYS A 252 -22.00 -3.20 -13.13
N GLU A 253 -21.26 -2.13 -13.45
CA GLU A 253 -21.65 -1.18 -14.47
C GLU A 253 -21.69 -1.83 -15.85
N GLY A 254 -20.71 -2.66 -16.20
CA GLY A 254 -20.69 -3.39 -17.46
C GLY A 254 -21.84 -4.39 -17.62
N VAL A 255 -22.35 -4.97 -16.54
CA VAL A 255 -23.47 -5.91 -16.57
C VAL A 255 -24.83 -5.20 -16.70
N GLU A 256 -25.09 -4.19 -15.86
CA GLU A 256 -26.42 -3.55 -15.79
C GLU A 256 -26.63 -2.40 -16.79
N SER A 257 -25.57 -1.69 -17.20
CA SER A 257 -25.71 -0.52 -18.07
C SER A 257 -26.40 -0.87 -19.40
N SER A 258 -27.10 0.11 -19.96
CA SER A 258 -27.99 -0.13 -21.11
C SER A 258 -27.28 -0.75 -22.32
N TRP A 259 -27.91 -1.77 -22.92
CA TRP A 259 -27.43 -2.44 -24.13
C TRP A 259 -27.51 -1.52 -25.36
N LYS A 260 -26.38 -1.34 -26.06
CA LYS A 260 -26.30 -0.55 -27.31
C LYS A 260 -25.92 -1.37 -28.54
N GLY A 261 -25.76 -2.70 -28.42
CA GLY A 261 -25.36 -3.58 -29.53
C GLY A 261 -26.45 -3.96 -30.53
N GLY A 262 -27.63 -3.32 -30.49
CA GLY A 262 -28.72 -3.51 -31.45
C GLY A 262 -29.77 -4.56 -31.04
N TRP A 263 -30.93 -4.53 -31.71
CA TRP A 263 -32.06 -5.40 -31.41
C TRP A 263 -31.79 -6.87 -31.78
N ARG A 264 -32.14 -7.81 -30.88
CA ARG A 264 -31.95 -9.27 -31.05
C ARG A 264 -30.52 -9.72 -31.40
N LYS A 265 -29.52 -8.93 -31.01
CA LYS A 265 -28.10 -9.30 -31.11
C LYS A 265 -27.55 -9.64 -29.72
N GLY A 266 -26.70 -10.66 -29.67
CA GLY A 266 -25.95 -11.01 -28.47
C GLY A 266 -24.62 -10.28 -28.40
N SER A 267 -23.96 -10.30 -27.24
CA SER A 267 -22.56 -9.89 -27.11
C SER A 267 -21.64 -10.82 -27.91
N PRO A 268 -20.45 -10.37 -28.34
CA PRO A 268 -19.50 -11.21 -29.06
C PRO A 268 -19.24 -12.54 -28.35
N GLY A 269 -19.26 -13.64 -29.10
CA GLY A 269 -19.04 -14.99 -28.56
C GLY A 269 -20.25 -15.62 -27.85
N ALA A 270 -21.35 -14.89 -27.64
CA ALA A 270 -22.51 -15.40 -26.90
C ALA A 270 -23.12 -16.64 -27.58
N GLY A 271 -23.42 -17.68 -26.80
CA GLY A 271 -23.93 -18.95 -27.31
C GLY A 271 -22.91 -19.77 -28.10
N GLY A 272 -21.61 -19.47 -27.98
CA GLY A 272 -20.55 -20.14 -28.75
C GLY A 272 -20.42 -19.66 -30.19
N ALA A 273 -20.97 -18.47 -30.51
CA ALA A 273 -20.82 -17.87 -31.83
C ALA A 273 -19.33 -17.55 -32.12
N GLN A 274 -18.86 -17.89 -33.32
CA GLN A 274 -17.49 -17.58 -33.73
C GLN A 274 -17.25 -16.06 -33.71
N LEU A 275 -16.11 -15.65 -33.15
CA LEU A 275 -15.75 -14.23 -33.09
C LEU A 275 -15.43 -13.68 -34.50
N PRO A 276 -15.83 -12.43 -34.81
CA PRO A 276 -15.49 -11.81 -36.09
C PRO A 276 -13.97 -11.73 -36.28
N PRO A 277 -13.44 -11.98 -37.48
CA PRO A 277 -12.00 -11.93 -37.73
C PRO A 277 -11.45 -10.49 -37.54
N PRO A 278 -10.19 -10.32 -37.07
CA PRO A 278 -9.49 -9.03 -37.13
C PRO A 278 -9.46 -8.44 -38.55
N PRO A 279 -9.42 -7.10 -38.69
CA PRO A 279 -9.26 -6.45 -39.99
C PRO A 279 -7.88 -6.76 -40.64
N PRO A 280 -7.80 -6.92 -41.98
CA PRO A 280 -6.53 -7.13 -42.71
C PRO A 280 -5.73 -5.81 -42.83
N PRO A 281 -4.59 -5.74 -43.56
CA PRO A 281 -3.24 -6.27 -43.37
C PRO A 281 -2.30 -5.33 -42.56
N SER A 282 -2.82 -4.44 -41.69
CA SER A 282 -1.98 -3.58 -40.84
C SER A 282 -1.27 -4.33 -39.69
N VAL A 283 -1.51 -5.64 -39.55
CA VAL A 283 -0.99 -6.52 -38.49
C VAL A 283 0.55 -6.67 -38.56
N LYS A 284 1.18 -6.50 -39.73
CA LYS A 284 2.65 -6.60 -39.86
C LYS A 284 3.42 -5.59 -39.00
N ALA A 285 2.85 -4.41 -38.75
CA ALA A 285 3.47 -3.37 -37.93
C ALA A 285 3.29 -3.63 -36.41
N SER A 286 2.14 -4.18 -35.99
CA SER A 286 1.83 -4.47 -34.58
C SER A 286 2.56 -5.70 -34.03
N ILE A 287 2.82 -6.71 -34.87
CA ILE A 287 3.64 -7.88 -34.51
C ILE A 287 5.04 -7.46 -34.00
N ARG A 288 5.62 -6.36 -34.52
CA ARG A 288 6.92 -5.84 -34.09
C ARG A 288 6.86 -4.98 -32.81
N ALA A 289 5.71 -4.36 -32.52
CA ALA A 289 5.55 -3.42 -31.40
C ALA A 289 5.19 -4.11 -30.07
N ASN A 290 4.58 -5.30 -30.13
CA ASN A 290 4.40 -6.25 -29.02
C ASN A 290 3.95 -5.63 -27.68
N ASN A 291 2.96 -4.74 -27.75
CA ASN A 291 2.27 -4.15 -26.60
C ASN A 291 0.95 -4.90 -26.37
N PRO A 292 0.63 -5.39 -25.15
CA PRO A 292 -0.66 -6.03 -24.88
C PRO A 292 -1.84 -5.08 -25.12
N ASP A 293 -1.67 -3.76 -25.05
CA ASP A 293 -2.76 -2.81 -25.33
C ASP A 293 -2.88 -2.44 -26.82
N ASP A 294 -2.10 -3.09 -27.70
CA ASP A 294 -2.19 -2.88 -29.14
C ASP A 294 -3.46 -3.51 -29.73
N GLU A 295 -4.47 -2.67 -29.95
CA GLU A 295 -5.76 -3.02 -30.55
C GLU A 295 -5.64 -3.63 -31.95
N LYS A 296 -4.47 -3.47 -32.61
CA LYS A 296 -4.23 -3.99 -33.96
C LYS A 296 -3.93 -5.49 -33.97
N LEU A 297 -3.56 -6.10 -32.84
CA LEU A 297 -3.28 -7.54 -32.75
C LEU A 297 -4.51 -8.31 -32.25
N LYS A 298 -5.04 -7.95 -31.07
CA LYS A 298 -6.32 -8.45 -30.56
C LYS A 298 -7.41 -7.38 -30.71
N PRO A 299 -8.43 -7.59 -31.57
CA PRO A 299 -9.46 -6.59 -31.80
C PRO A 299 -10.25 -6.22 -30.54
N LYS A 300 -10.48 -4.92 -30.33
CA LYS A 300 -11.51 -4.47 -29.39
C LYS A 300 -12.89 -4.82 -29.92
N ARG A 301 -13.70 -5.49 -29.10
CA ARG A 301 -15.06 -5.96 -29.44
C ARG A 301 -16.10 -5.39 -28.49
N ASP A 302 -16.00 -4.10 -28.23
CA ASP A 302 -16.83 -3.31 -27.32
C ASP A 302 -17.83 -2.41 -28.05
N HIS A 303 -17.98 -2.53 -29.37
CA HIS A 303 -18.95 -1.76 -30.18
C HIS A 303 -20.39 -1.78 -29.61
N TRP A 304 -20.76 -2.84 -28.89
CA TRP A 304 -22.06 -2.97 -28.22
C TRP A 304 -22.23 -2.08 -26.98
N ARG A 305 -21.15 -1.42 -26.52
CA ARG A 305 -21.16 -0.36 -25.51
C ARG A 305 -21.57 1.00 -26.10
N GLY A 306 -21.71 1.11 -27.43
CA GLY A 306 -22.12 2.34 -28.11
C GLY A 306 -21.00 3.39 -28.21
N ALA A 307 -21.27 4.49 -28.93
CA ALA A 307 -20.25 5.51 -29.26
C ALA A 307 -19.63 6.20 -28.03
N SER A 308 -20.33 6.25 -26.90
CA SER A 308 -19.82 6.83 -25.66
C SER A 308 -18.95 5.87 -24.84
N GLY A 309 -18.88 4.58 -25.19
CA GLY A 309 -18.22 3.54 -24.41
C GLY A 309 -18.91 3.18 -23.08
N LYS A 310 -19.99 3.87 -22.71
CA LYS A 310 -20.67 3.72 -21.41
C LYS A 310 -21.82 2.70 -21.39
N GLY A 311 -22.08 2.02 -22.51
CA GLY A 311 -23.08 0.95 -22.56
C GLY A 311 -22.62 -0.32 -21.84
N GLY A 312 -23.59 -1.14 -21.45
CA GLY A 312 -23.38 -2.43 -20.78
C GLY A 312 -24.19 -3.55 -21.43
N LEU A 313 -24.31 -4.68 -20.76
CA LEU A 313 -25.07 -5.82 -21.24
C LEU A 313 -26.59 -5.65 -21.09
N GLY A 314 -27.05 -4.67 -20.32
CA GLY A 314 -28.47 -4.42 -20.04
C GLY A 314 -29.15 -5.64 -19.41
N LEU A 315 -28.46 -6.30 -18.48
CA LEU A 315 -28.91 -7.50 -17.78
C LEU A 315 -29.11 -7.17 -16.31
N SER A 316 -30.20 -7.64 -15.71
CA SER A 316 -30.38 -7.53 -14.25
C SER A 316 -29.57 -8.60 -13.51
N PHE A 317 -29.11 -8.29 -12.30
CA PHE A 317 -28.34 -9.24 -11.49
C PHE A 317 -29.14 -10.48 -11.05
N LYS A 318 -30.47 -10.39 -10.94
CA LYS A 318 -31.33 -11.51 -10.52
C LYS A 318 -31.19 -12.77 -11.40
N PRO A 319 -31.39 -12.73 -12.72
CA PRO A 319 -31.21 -13.91 -13.58
C PRO A 319 -29.74 -14.36 -13.69
N VAL A 320 -28.77 -13.45 -13.51
CA VAL A 320 -27.34 -13.81 -13.44
C VAL A 320 -27.06 -14.66 -12.20
N MET A 321 -27.42 -14.17 -11.02
CA MET A 321 -27.22 -14.90 -9.76
C MET A 321 -28.08 -16.14 -9.65
N GLN A 322 -29.30 -16.14 -10.19
CA GLN A 322 -30.11 -17.36 -10.30
C GLN A 322 -29.37 -18.45 -11.08
N THR A 323 -28.73 -18.09 -12.20
CA THR A 323 -27.94 -19.03 -13.03
C THR A 323 -26.72 -19.55 -12.28
N MET A 324 -26.03 -18.66 -11.57
CA MET A 324 -24.90 -19.04 -10.74
C MET A 324 -25.30 -20.05 -9.65
N VAL A 325 -26.35 -19.76 -8.87
CA VAL A 325 -26.80 -20.66 -7.80
C VAL A 325 -27.35 -21.98 -8.36
N ASP A 326 -28.07 -21.94 -9.49
CA ASP A 326 -28.55 -23.15 -10.15
C ASP A 326 -27.40 -24.05 -10.60
N LEU A 327 -26.35 -23.48 -11.21
CA LEU A 327 -25.17 -24.20 -11.68
C LEU A 327 -24.46 -24.93 -10.53
N PHE A 328 -24.09 -24.21 -9.46
CA PHE A 328 -23.36 -24.81 -8.35
C PHE A 328 -24.24 -25.79 -7.54
N SER A 329 -25.56 -25.56 -7.49
CA SER A 329 -26.48 -26.52 -6.88
C SER A 329 -26.58 -27.82 -7.71
N ALA A 330 -26.61 -27.73 -9.06
CA ALA A 330 -26.58 -28.91 -9.92
C ALA A 330 -25.27 -29.70 -9.77
N GLN A 331 -24.14 -29.00 -9.70
CA GLN A 331 -22.83 -29.59 -9.42
C GLN A 331 -22.83 -30.40 -8.12
N MET A 332 -23.36 -29.83 -7.04
CA MET A 332 -23.41 -30.49 -5.72
C MET A 332 -24.39 -31.67 -5.68
N PHE A 333 -25.63 -31.48 -6.14
CA PHE A 333 -26.68 -32.47 -5.86
C PHE A 333 -26.95 -33.45 -7.00
N LEU A 334 -26.73 -33.06 -8.27
CA LEU A 334 -26.97 -33.96 -9.40
C LEU A 334 -25.72 -34.69 -9.84
N TRP A 335 -24.61 -33.97 -9.98
CA TRP A 335 -23.42 -34.53 -10.62
C TRP A 335 -22.43 -35.06 -9.58
N GLY A 336 -22.30 -34.38 -8.44
CA GLY A 336 -21.25 -34.67 -7.47
C GLY A 336 -19.87 -34.31 -8.01
N LEU A 337 -19.78 -33.41 -9.00
CA LEU A 337 -18.54 -32.84 -9.51
C LEU A 337 -18.61 -31.34 -9.29
N VAL A 338 -17.88 -30.85 -8.29
CA VAL A 338 -18.06 -29.50 -7.75
C VAL A 338 -16.82 -28.67 -7.98
N HIS A 339 -16.99 -27.56 -8.69
CA HIS A 339 -15.98 -26.50 -8.82
C HIS A 339 -15.86 -25.79 -7.48
N CYS A 340 -14.67 -25.67 -6.94
CA CYS A 340 -14.47 -25.19 -5.57
C CYS A 340 -13.99 -23.75 -5.47
N ASP A 341 -13.81 -23.05 -6.60
CA ASP A 341 -13.30 -21.68 -6.63
C ASP A 341 -14.09 -20.73 -7.53
N PRO A 342 -15.40 -20.52 -7.27
CA PRO A 342 -16.26 -19.70 -8.12
C PRO A 342 -16.09 -18.19 -7.85
N HIS A 343 -14.86 -17.73 -7.72
CA HIS A 343 -14.56 -16.32 -7.45
C HIS A 343 -14.98 -15.46 -8.66
N PRO A 344 -15.34 -14.17 -8.45
CA PRO A 344 -15.90 -13.35 -9.52
C PRO A 344 -14.91 -13.17 -10.70
N GLY A 345 -13.60 -13.29 -10.41
CA GLY A 345 -12.50 -13.54 -11.36
C GLY A 345 -12.87 -14.51 -12.47
N ASN A 346 -13.27 -15.71 -12.10
CA ASN A 346 -13.46 -16.83 -13.03
C ASN A 346 -14.82 -16.87 -13.73
N ILE A 347 -15.61 -15.79 -13.61
CA ILE A 347 -16.97 -15.74 -14.13
C ILE A 347 -17.13 -14.55 -15.07
N PHE A 348 -17.42 -14.84 -16.33
CA PHE A 348 -17.83 -13.84 -17.31
C PHE A 348 -19.33 -13.91 -17.58
N ILE A 349 -19.92 -12.76 -17.83
CA ILE A 349 -21.31 -12.58 -18.22
C ILE A 349 -21.35 -12.13 -19.67
N ARG A 350 -22.23 -12.78 -20.44
CA ARG A 350 -22.57 -12.45 -21.83
C ARG A 350 -24.06 -12.20 -21.95
N ARG A 351 -24.45 -11.48 -23.01
CA ARG A 351 -25.83 -11.29 -23.41
C ARG A 351 -26.14 -12.20 -24.60
N LEU A 352 -27.10 -13.11 -24.47
CA LEU A 352 -27.58 -13.90 -25.59
C LEU A 352 -28.43 -13.05 -26.56
N PRO A 353 -28.59 -13.45 -27.84
CA PRO A 353 -29.50 -12.78 -28.78
C PRO A 353 -30.95 -12.66 -28.28
N SER A 354 -31.36 -13.57 -27.39
CA SER A 354 -32.66 -13.54 -26.69
C SER A 354 -32.78 -12.42 -25.65
N GLY A 355 -31.68 -11.74 -25.32
CA GLY A 355 -31.60 -10.73 -24.25
C GLY A 355 -31.42 -11.32 -22.85
N LYS A 356 -31.28 -12.66 -22.74
CA LYS A 356 -31.01 -13.35 -21.46
C LYS A 356 -29.51 -13.38 -21.15
N PRO A 357 -29.12 -13.47 -19.86
CA PRO A 357 -27.73 -13.66 -19.48
C PRO A 357 -27.24 -15.07 -19.85
N GLU A 358 -25.97 -15.16 -20.24
CA GLU A 358 -25.19 -16.39 -20.30
C GLU A 358 -24.00 -16.25 -19.34
N LEU A 359 -23.85 -17.22 -18.45
CA LEU A 359 -22.75 -17.30 -17.49
C LEU A 359 -21.65 -18.17 -18.09
N VAL A 360 -20.45 -17.62 -18.24
CA VAL A 360 -19.28 -18.37 -18.70
C VAL A 360 -18.37 -18.66 -17.50
N LEU A 361 -18.11 -19.93 -17.25
CA LEU A 361 -17.22 -20.38 -16.16
C LEU A 361 -15.88 -20.81 -16.74
N ILE A 362 -14.81 -20.14 -16.31
CA ILE A 362 -13.42 -20.44 -16.68
C ILE A 362 -12.65 -21.01 -15.49
N ASP A 363 -11.38 -21.39 -15.73
CA ASP A 363 -10.42 -21.88 -14.73
C ASP A 363 -10.95 -23.08 -13.93
N HIS A 364 -10.69 -24.27 -14.45
CA HIS A 364 -11.24 -25.52 -13.93
C HIS A 364 -10.22 -26.31 -13.09
N GLY A 365 -9.24 -25.60 -12.52
CA GLY A 365 -8.10 -26.18 -11.81
C GLY A 365 -8.47 -26.89 -10.49
N LEU A 366 -9.53 -26.44 -9.82
CA LEU A 366 -9.90 -26.94 -8.50
C LEU A 366 -11.31 -27.56 -8.45
N TYR A 367 -11.35 -28.90 -8.46
CA TYR A 367 -12.56 -29.70 -8.39
C TYR A 367 -12.49 -30.81 -7.33
N ILE A 368 -13.63 -31.07 -6.70
CA ILE A 368 -13.86 -32.28 -5.93
C ILE A 368 -14.88 -33.18 -6.62
N GLN A 369 -14.79 -34.47 -6.33
CA GLN A 369 -15.79 -35.45 -6.71
C GLN A 369 -16.39 -36.06 -5.44
N MET A 370 -17.71 -36.00 -5.32
CA MET A 370 -18.46 -36.55 -4.21
C MET A 370 -18.82 -38.01 -4.48
N SER A 371 -18.69 -38.87 -3.47
CA SER A 371 -19.23 -40.22 -3.56
C SER A 371 -20.76 -40.19 -3.72
N PRO A 372 -21.37 -41.16 -4.42
CA PRO A 372 -22.84 -41.24 -4.56
C PRO A 372 -23.56 -41.26 -3.21
N LYS A 373 -23.00 -41.98 -2.22
CA LYS A 373 -23.51 -42.03 -0.84
C LYS A 373 -23.53 -40.62 -0.22
N PHE A 374 -22.39 -39.97 -0.17
CA PHE A 374 -22.27 -38.64 0.45
C PHE A 374 -23.12 -37.58 -0.27
N ARG A 375 -23.17 -37.62 -1.61
CA ARG A 375 -24.05 -36.73 -2.41
C ARG A 375 -25.52 -36.87 -2.01
N ARG A 376 -26.00 -38.10 -1.86
CA ARG A 376 -27.38 -38.39 -1.44
C ARG A 376 -27.65 -37.91 -0.01
N GLU A 377 -26.72 -38.16 0.92
CA GLU A 377 -26.81 -37.66 2.30
C GLU A 377 -26.84 -36.14 2.36
N TYR A 378 -25.99 -35.47 1.58
CA TYR A 378 -25.93 -34.02 1.53
C TYR A 378 -27.24 -33.42 0.99
N ALA A 379 -27.85 -34.05 -0.02
CA ALA A 379 -29.16 -33.68 -0.52
C ALA A 379 -30.28 -33.91 0.52
N LEU A 380 -30.22 -35.02 1.28
CA LEU A 380 -31.15 -35.30 2.37
C LEU A 380 -31.01 -34.29 3.50
N PHE A 381 -29.79 -33.94 3.88
CA PHE A 381 -29.49 -32.93 4.88
C PHE A 381 -30.11 -31.58 4.49
N TRP A 382 -29.85 -31.09 3.27
CA TRP A 382 -30.42 -29.83 2.78
C TRP A 382 -31.95 -29.83 2.71
N ARG A 383 -32.58 -30.95 2.32
CA ARG A 383 -34.05 -31.05 2.35
C ARG A 383 -34.58 -31.02 3.79
N SER A 384 -33.94 -31.75 4.70
CA SER A 384 -34.35 -31.86 6.11
C SER A 384 -34.24 -30.50 6.81
N LEU A 385 -33.14 -29.78 6.54
CA LEU A 385 -32.88 -28.42 6.98
C LEU A 385 -33.99 -27.43 6.60
N MET A 386 -34.56 -27.56 5.40
CA MET A 386 -35.60 -26.68 4.89
C MET A 386 -37.02 -27.10 5.31
N THR A 387 -37.20 -28.35 5.74
CA THR A 387 -38.48 -28.90 6.22
C THR A 387 -38.54 -29.03 7.73
N PHE A 388 -37.48 -28.59 8.42
CA PHE A 388 -37.29 -28.71 9.86
C PHE A 388 -37.38 -30.17 10.37
N ASP A 389 -36.95 -31.14 9.55
CA ASP A 389 -36.87 -32.55 9.93
C ASP A 389 -35.59 -32.82 10.73
N ASN A 390 -35.61 -32.41 12.00
CA ASN A 390 -34.46 -32.54 12.89
C ASN A 390 -34.01 -33.98 13.10
N LYS A 391 -34.93 -34.95 13.01
CA LYS A 391 -34.59 -36.37 13.20
C LYS A 391 -33.70 -36.86 12.06
N THR A 392 -34.09 -36.60 10.82
CA THR A 392 -33.28 -36.97 9.65
C THR A 392 -31.98 -36.17 9.62
N MET A 393 -32.03 -34.89 9.99
CA MET A 393 -30.84 -34.04 10.07
C MET A 393 -29.83 -34.58 11.09
N ALA A 394 -30.24 -34.81 12.34
CA ALA A 394 -29.40 -35.35 13.41
C ALA A 394 -28.84 -36.72 13.04
N LYS A 395 -29.66 -37.60 12.44
CA LYS A 395 -29.18 -38.88 11.94
C LYS A 395 -28.01 -38.73 10.95
N ILE A 396 -28.13 -37.83 9.96
CA ILE A 396 -27.08 -37.63 8.96
C ILE A 396 -25.84 -37.02 9.61
N THR A 397 -26.01 -35.96 10.41
CA THR A 397 -24.87 -35.25 10.98
C THR A 397 -24.18 -36.08 12.06
N GLU A 398 -24.90 -36.63 13.03
CA GLU A 398 -24.33 -37.34 14.19
C GLU A 398 -23.90 -38.76 13.84
N GLU A 399 -24.79 -39.57 13.22
CA GLU A 399 -24.50 -41.00 12.99
C GLU A 399 -23.58 -41.23 11.78
N GLU A 400 -23.83 -40.56 10.66
CA GLU A 400 -23.10 -40.78 9.40
C GLU A 400 -21.86 -39.88 9.27
N TRP A 401 -21.97 -38.58 9.59
CA TRP A 401 -20.86 -37.63 9.42
C TRP A 401 -20.05 -37.38 10.70
N GLY A 402 -20.52 -37.85 11.86
CA GLY A 402 -19.80 -37.71 13.12
C GLY A 402 -19.72 -36.28 13.66
N VAL A 403 -20.75 -35.48 13.38
CA VAL A 403 -20.96 -34.09 13.81
C VAL A 403 -21.95 -34.07 14.97
N ASP A 404 -21.45 -33.91 16.20
CA ASP A 404 -22.22 -34.04 17.45
C ASP A 404 -23.07 -32.80 17.80
N ALA A 405 -23.26 -31.89 16.83
CA ALA A 405 -23.95 -30.61 16.98
C ALA A 405 -24.78 -30.23 15.73
N PRO A 406 -25.90 -30.93 15.44
CA PRO A 406 -26.70 -30.76 14.22
C PRO A 406 -27.20 -29.33 14.00
N ASP A 407 -27.70 -28.66 15.04
CA ASP A 407 -28.27 -27.31 14.95
C ASP A 407 -27.22 -26.24 14.65
N ILE A 408 -26.00 -26.43 15.15
CA ILE A 408 -24.86 -25.54 14.87
C ILE A 408 -24.38 -25.76 13.44
N PHE A 409 -24.23 -27.01 13.02
CA PHE A 409 -23.84 -27.35 11.66
C PHE A 409 -24.88 -26.88 10.62
N ALA A 410 -26.17 -26.98 10.96
CA ALA A 410 -27.28 -26.40 10.19
C ALA A 410 -27.19 -24.88 10.11
N SER A 411 -26.90 -24.22 11.23
CA SER A 411 -26.72 -22.76 11.27
C SER A 411 -25.51 -22.31 10.46
N ALA A 412 -24.40 -23.04 10.51
CA ALA A 412 -23.20 -22.81 9.71
C ALA A 412 -23.45 -23.02 8.21
N THR A 413 -24.23 -24.03 7.84
CA THR A 413 -24.59 -24.28 6.43
C THR A 413 -25.52 -23.20 5.87
N LEU A 414 -26.54 -22.79 6.63
CA LEU A 414 -27.47 -21.73 6.21
C LEU A 414 -26.86 -20.33 6.31
N MET A 415 -25.82 -20.19 7.14
CA MET A 415 -25.22 -18.93 7.57
C MET A 415 -26.27 -17.99 8.18
N ARG A 416 -27.23 -18.59 8.90
CA ARG A 416 -28.26 -17.97 9.73
C ARG A 416 -28.67 -18.96 10.82
N PRO A 417 -29.14 -18.50 11.99
CA PRO A 417 -29.58 -19.38 13.06
C PRO A 417 -30.68 -20.34 12.58
N TYR A 418 -30.45 -21.62 12.80
CA TYR A 418 -31.46 -22.64 12.55
C TYR A 418 -32.52 -22.58 13.66
N GLN A 419 -33.78 -22.41 13.26
CA GLN A 419 -34.92 -22.25 14.20
C GLN A 419 -35.76 -23.53 14.37
N GLY A 420 -35.37 -24.62 13.71
CA GLY A 420 -36.15 -25.86 13.74
C GLY A 420 -35.94 -26.73 14.97
N GLY A 421 -34.78 -26.61 15.63
CA GLY A 421 -34.29 -27.48 16.70
C GLY A 421 -34.94 -27.28 18.07
N ASP A 422 -34.30 -27.78 19.12
CA ASP A 422 -34.74 -27.66 20.52
C ASP A 422 -34.54 -26.25 21.12
N ASN A 423 -34.36 -25.24 20.26
CA ASN A 423 -34.10 -23.84 20.56
C ASN A 423 -32.87 -23.56 21.45
N LYS A 424 -32.03 -24.57 21.79
CA LYS A 424 -30.85 -24.37 22.66
C LYS A 424 -29.87 -23.34 22.11
N THR A 425 -29.67 -23.31 20.79
CA THR A 425 -28.82 -22.32 20.11
C THR A 425 -29.37 -20.91 20.33
N MET A 426 -30.68 -20.73 20.19
CA MET A 426 -31.37 -19.44 20.29
C MET A 426 -31.54 -18.97 21.74
N GLU A 427 -31.75 -19.87 22.69
CA GLU A 427 -31.73 -19.57 24.13
C GLU A 427 -30.33 -19.19 24.62
N GLY A 428 -29.28 -19.86 24.12
CA GLY A 428 -27.90 -19.48 24.38
C GLY A 428 -27.57 -18.09 23.87
N ILE A 429 -28.03 -17.75 22.67
CA ILE A 429 -27.92 -16.41 22.07
C ILE A 429 -28.69 -15.36 22.89
N LYS A 430 -29.91 -15.68 23.37
CA LYS A 430 -30.68 -14.78 24.24
C LYS A 430 -30.01 -14.56 25.59
N LYS A 431 -29.37 -15.57 26.19
CA LYS A 431 -28.58 -15.43 27.41
C LYS A 431 -27.38 -14.50 27.19
N LEU A 432 -26.66 -14.68 26.08
CA LEU A 432 -25.54 -13.83 25.68
C LEU A 432 -25.97 -12.36 25.48
N SER A 433 -27.16 -12.12 24.91
CA SER A 433 -27.70 -10.76 24.69
C SER A 433 -27.96 -9.95 25.97
N LYS A 434 -28.06 -10.61 27.13
CA LYS A 434 -28.27 -9.99 28.44
C LYS A 434 -26.97 -9.71 29.21
N MET A 435 -25.84 -10.17 28.69
CA MET A 435 -24.53 -10.02 29.31
C MET A 435 -23.85 -8.74 28.84
N ASP A 436 -23.02 -8.16 29.71
CA ASP A 436 -22.12 -7.06 29.39
C ASP A 436 -21.24 -7.40 28.17
N GLN A 437 -20.87 -6.37 27.39
CA GLN A 437 -20.19 -6.52 26.10
C GLN A 437 -18.91 -7.34 26.21
N LYS A 438 -18.17 -7.21 27.33
CA LYS A 438 -16.92 -7.93 27.58
C LYS A 438 -17.14 -9.43 27.86
N GLN A 439 -18.16 -9.75 28.64
CA GLN A 439 -18.50 -11.13 29.02
C GLN A 439 -19.04 -11.91 27.83
N ARG A 440 -19.85 -11.25 26.98
CA ARG A 440 -20.43 -11.82 25.76
C ARG A 440 -19.36 -12.27 24.77
N GLN A 441 -18.32 -11.45 24.59
CA GLN A 441 -17.20 -11.77 23.69
C GLN A 441 -16.47 -13.03 24.16
N PHE A 442 -16.06 -13.11 25.44
CA PHE A 442 -15.35 -14.29 25.96
C PHE A 442 -16.18 -15.59 25.88
N GLU A 443 -17.47 -15.55 26.23
CA GLU A 443 -18.33 -16.73 26.17
C GLU A 443 -18.57 -17.21 24.73
N MET A 444 -18.72 -16.29 23.76
CA MET A 444 -18.83 -16.64 22.35
C MET A 444 -17.57 -17.35 21.83
N GLN A 445 -16.39 -16.97 22.29
CA GLN A 445 -15.12 -17.59 21.88
C GLN A 445 -14.97 -19.01 22.42
N GLN A 446 -15.31 -19.23 23.69
CA GLN A 446 -15.28 -20.56 24.31
C GLN A 446 -16.32 -21.49 23.67
N ARG A 447 -17.50 -20.94 23.34
CA ARG A 447 -18.54 -21.66 22.61
C ARG A 447 -18.05 -22.06 21.21
N MET A 448 -17.53 -21.12 20.42
CA MET A 448 -17.04 -21.41 19.06
C MET A 448 -15.92 -22.47 19.04
N ARG A 449 -15.03 -22.48 20.05
CA ARG A 449 -14.00 -23.51 20.19
C ARG A 449 -14.58 -24.90 20.47
N ARG A 450 -15.58 -24.97 21.35
CA ARG A 450 -16.31 -26.22 21.65
C ARG A 450 -17.06 -26.71 20.42
N ASP A 451 -17.77 -25.82 19.75
CA ASP A 451 -18.56 -26.12 18.56
C ASP A 451 -17.70 -26.68 17.41
N ILE A 452 -16.52 -26.12 17.15
CA ILE A 452 -15.60 -26.65 16.12
C ILE A 452 -15.07 -28.02 16.51
N ARG A 453 -14.77 -28.25 17.79
CA ARG A 453 -14.34 -29.55 18.29
C ARG A 453 -15.46 -30.59 18.12
N ASP A 454 -16.69 -30.24 18.47
CA ASP A 454 -17.84 -31.13 18.38
C ASP A 454 -18.22 -31.45 16.91
N ILE A 455 -17.98 -30.52 15.98
CA ILE A 455 -18.15 -30.78 14.53
C ILE A 455 -17.07 -31.72 13.98
N LEU A 456 -15.84 -31.64 14.49
CA LEU A 456 -14.71 -32.44 14.00
C LEU A 456 -14.41 -33.65 14.88
N ALA A 457 -15.22 -33.92 15.92
CA ALA A 457 -14.91 -34.85 17.00
C ALA A 457 -14.64 -36.27 16.49
N ASN A 458 -15.37 -36.72 15.46
CA ASN A 458 -15.27 -38.06 14.92
C ASN A 458 -14.61 -38.07 13.53
N GLN A 459 -13.28 -38.07 13.56
CA GLN A 459 -12.40 -37.86 12.39
C GLN A 459 -12.61 -38.88 11.26
N ASP A 460 -12.93 -40.12 11.60
CA ASP A 460 -13.07 -41.21 10.64
C ASP A 460 -14.38 -41.15 9.84
N LYS A 461 -15.37 -40.42 10.36
CA LYS A 461 -16.70 -40.26 9.74
C LYS A 461 -16.87 -38.95 8.98
N PHE A 462 -16.09 -37.92 9.31
CA PHE A 462 -16.23 -36.60 8.74
C PHE A 462 -15.97 -36.58 7.22
N PRO A 463 -16.95 -36.24 6.38
CA PRO A 463 -16.76 -36.19 4.93
C PRO A 463 -15.78 -35.07 4.54
N GLN A 464 -14.63 -35.45 3.98
CA GLN A 464 -13.55 -34.51 3.61
C GLN A 464 -14.00 -33.50 2.53
N GLU A 465 -14.97 -33.89 1.69
CA GLU A 465 -15.57 -33.04 0.66
C GLU A 465 -16.28 -31.80 1.23
N LEU A 466 -16.78 -31.84 2.47
CA LEU A 466 -17.51 -30.72 3.09
C LEU A 466 -16.67 -29.44 3.17
N ILE A 467 -15.35 -29.55 3.28
CA ILE A 467 -14.42 -28.41 3.35
C ILE A 467 -14.52 -27.57 2.08
N PHE A 468 -14.46 -28.24 0.92
CA PHE A 468 -14.47 -27.58 -0.38
C PHE A 468 -15.89 -27.16 -0.79
N ILE A 469 -16.91 -27.92 -0.39
CA ILE A 469 -18.31 -27.51 -0.56
C ILE A 469 -18.60 -26.24 0.25
N GLY A 470 -18.13 -26.17 1.50
CA GLY A 470 -18.24 -24.98 2.34
C GLY A 470 -17.59 -23.75 1.71
N ARG A 471 -16.39 -23.90 1.14
CA ARG A 471 -15.72 -22.84 0.37
C ARG A 471 -16.57 -22.35 -0.80
N ASN A 472 -17.08 -23.27 -1.63
CA ASN A 472 -17.94 -22.91 -2.76
C ASN A 472 -19.16 -22.11 -2.30
N LEU A 473 -19.91 -22.63 -1.33
CA LEU A 473 -21.12 -21.98 -0.82
C LEU A 473 -20.86 -20.58 -0.27
N ARG A 474 -19.71 -20.37 0.38
CA ARG A 474 -19.33 -19.06 0.91
C ARG A 474 -18.98 -18.07 -0.19
N ILE A 475 -18.22 -18.48 -1.20
CA ILE A 475 -17.88 -17.59 -2.32
C ILE A 475 -19.15 -17.23 -3.11
N VAL A 476 -20.04 -18.19 -3.36
CA VAL A 476 -21.34 -17.95 -4.02
C VAL A 476 -22.21 -17.00 -3.19
N GLN A 477 -22.23 -17.13 -1.86
CA GLN A 477 -22.90 -16.18 -0.98
C GLN A 477 -22.29 -14.78 -1.09
N GLY A 478 -20.96 -14.67 -1.03
CA GLY A 478 -20.25 -13.39 -1.13
C GLY A 478 -20.58 -12.67 -2.45
N ASN A 479 -20.62 -13.40 -3.57
CA ASN A 479 -21.05 -12.87 -4.86
C ASN A 479 -22.52 -12.42 -4.85
N ASN A 480 -23.41 -13.18 -4.20
CA ASN A 480 -24.81 -12.79 -4.05
C ASN A 480 -24.96 -11.49 -3.25
N GLN A 481 -24.24 -11.37 -2.13
CA GLN A 481 -24.24 -10.18 -1.27
C GLN A 481 -23.65 -8.97 -1.98
N PHE A 482 -22.52 -9.15 -2.68
CA PHE A 482 -21.86 -8.11 -3.46
C PHE A 482 -22.82 -7.47 -4.48
N LEU A 483 -23.72 -8.27 -5.09
CA LEU A 483 -24.71 -7.81 -6.05
C LEU A 483 -26.05 -7.36 -5.42
N GLY A 484 -26.10 -7.15 -4.10
CA GLY A 484 -27.32 -6.67 -3.41
C GLY A 484 -28.33 -7.77 -3.07
N SER A 485 -27.89 -9.03 -2.95
CA SER A 485 -28.70 -10.20 -2.63
C SER A 485 -29.95 -10.40 -3.51
N PRO A 486 -29.82 -10.39 -4.85
CA PRO A 486 -30.96 -10.36 -5.77
C PRO A 486 -31.77 -11.68 -5.82
N VAL A 487 -31.25 -12.77 -5.24
CA VAL A 487 -31.94 -14.08 -5.17
C VAL A 487 -31.88 -14.70 -3.77
N ASN A 488 -32.92 -15.47 -3.43
CA ASN A 488 -32.93 -16.32 -2.24
C ASN A 488 -32.17 -17.63 -2.53
N ARG A 489 -30.84 -17.59 -2.37
CA ARG A 489 -29.95 -18.73 -2.63
C ARG A 489 -30.36 -20.00 -1.88
N ILE A 490 -30.77 -19.89 -0.61
CA ILE A 490 -31.12 -21.02 0.26
C ILE A 490 -32.31 -21.79 -0.33
N LYS A 491 -33.34 -21.06 -0.77
CA LYS A 491 -34.52 -21.65 -1.40
C LYS A 491 -34.17 -22.39 -2.69
N ILE A 492 -33.33 -21.78 -3.53
CA ILE A 492 -32.89 -22.37 -4.80
C ILE A 492 -32.09 -23.65 -4.53
N THR A 493 -31.07 -23.58 -3.67
CA THR A 493 -30.22 -24.71 -3.28
C THR A 493 -31.04 -25.85 -2.67
N GLY A 494 -31.95 -25.55 -1.74
CA GLY A 494 -32.85 -26.55 -1.14
C GLY A 494 -33.79 -27.20 -2.15
N TYR A 495 -34.27 -26.44 -3.14
CA TYR A 495 -35.10 -26.98 -4.22
C TYR A 495 -34.31 -27.99 -5.08
N TRP A 496 -33.08 -27.67 -5.47
CA TRP A 496 -32.20 -28.60 -6.19
C TRP A 496 -31.87 -29.85 -5.35
N ALA A 497 -31.58 -29.69 -4.05
CA ALA A 497 -31.32 -30.80 -3.13
C ALA A 497 -32.52 -31.75 -3.04
N SER A 498 -33.72 -31.21 -2.77
CA SER A 498 -34.93 -32.04 -2.67
C SER A 498 -35.26 -32.73 -3.98
N ARG A 499 -34.98 -32.09 -5.12
CA ARG A 499 -35.27 -32.64 -6.44
C ARG A 499 -34.29 -33.73 -6.84
N ALA A 500 -33.00 -33.57 -6.54
CA ALA A 500 -31.98 -34.56 -6.82
C ALA A 500 -32.32 -35.94 -6.23
N LEU A 501 -32.92 -35.98 -5.04
CA LEU A 501 -33.38 -37.20 -4.39
C LEU A 501 -34.49 -37.94 -5.17
N THR A 502 -35.27 -37.23 -5.96
CA THR A 502 -36.32 -37.80 -6.84
C THR A 502 -35.79 -38.22 -8.20
N GLU A 503 -34.76 -37.50 -8.67
CA GLU A 503 -34.10 -37.73 -9.96
C GLU A 503 -32.99 -38.79 -9.87
N ASP A 504 -32.69 -39.29 -8.67
CA ASP A 504 -31.71 -40.34 -8.42
C ASP A 504 -32.04 -41.61 -9.23
N ARG A 505 -31.18 -41.91 -10.21
CA ARG A 505 -31.34 -43.03 -11.14
C ARG A 505 -30.93 -44.36 -10.54
N GLU A 506 -30.19 -44.36 -9.44
CA GLU A 506 -29.70 -45.57 -8.76
C GLU A 506 -30.73 -46.14 -7.78
N ALA A 507 -31.76 -45.37 -7.42
CA ALA A 507 -32.83 -45.79 -6.51
C ALA A 507 -33.90 -46.66 -7.18
N ARG A 508 -34.45 -47.65 -6.44
CA ARG A 508 -35.56 -48.50 -6.91
C ARG A 508 -36.81 -47.66 -7.19
N ALA A 509 -37.63 -48.06 -8.16
CA ALA A 509 -38.81 -47.28 -8.59
C ALA A 509 -39.77 -46.91 -7.44
N VAL A 510 -39.99 -47.81 -6.49
CA VAL A 510 -40.83 -47.57 -5.29
C VAL A 510 -40.23 -46.48 -4.39
N GLU A 511 -38.91 -46.47 -4.23
CA GLU A 511 -38.20 -45.46 -3.45
C GLU A 511 -38.29 -44.08 -4.11
N ARG A 512 -38.20 -44.03 -5.45
CA ARG A 512 -38.37 -42.79 -6.22
C ARG A 512 -39.76 -42.19 -6.06
N TRP A 513 -40.82 -43.00 -6.04
CA TRP A 513 -42.18 -42.55 -5.77
C TRP A 513 -42.35 -42.00 -4.34
N LYS A 514 -41.73 -42.64 -3.35
CA LYS A 514 -41.73 -42.15 -1.96
C LYS A 514 -41.02 -40.80 -1.83
N GLU A 515 -39.86 -40.66 -2.47
CA GLU A 515 -39.11 -39.41 -2.49
C GLU A 515 -39.83 -38.31 -3.29
N TYR A 516 -40.57 -38.67 -4.35
CA TYR A 516 -41.45 -37.74 -5.07
C TYR A 516 -42.55 -37.18 -4.17
N GLY A 517 -43.23 -38.02 -3.37
CA GLY A 517 -44.22 -37.56 -2.39
C GLY A 517 -43.63 -36.58 -1.37
N LYS A 518 -42.42 -36.86 -0.85
CA LYS A 518 -41.69 -35.93 0.04
C LYS A 518 -41.30 -34.64 -0.67
N HIS A 519 -40.96 -34.68 -1.96
CA HIS A 519 -40.66 -33.47 -2.74
C HIS A 519 -41.92 -32.60 -2.95
N CYS A 520 -43.09 -33.22 -3.16
CA CYS A 520 -44.36 -32.49 -3.20
C CYS A 520 -44.66 -31.79 -1.86
N LEU A 521 -44.47 -32.50 -0.73
CA LEU A 521 -44.62 -31.92 0.60
C LEU A 521 -43.65 -30.75 0.82
N PHE A 522 -42.36 -30.93 0.46
CA PHE A 522 -41.35 -29.88 0.50
C PHE A 522 -41.78 -28.62 -0.29
N ARG A 523 -42.32 -28.80 -1.51
CA ARG A 523 -42.80 -27.68 -2.32
C ARG A 523 -44.00 -26.98 -1.68
N PHE A 524 -44.90 -27.72 -1.04
CA PHE A 524 -46.03 -27.15 -0.31
C PHE A 524 -45.55 -26.32 0.89
N VAL A 525 -44.59 -26.81 1.67
CA VAL A 525 -43.97 -26.09 2.80
C VAL A 525 -43.35 -24.77 2.34
N LEU A 526 -42.59 -24.79 1.23
CA LEU A 526 -41.99 -23.57 0.65
C LEU A 526 -43.03 -22.59 0.10
N PHE A 527 -44.11 -23.10 -0.50
CA PHE A 527 -45.19 -22.27 -1.03
C PHE A 527 -46.00 -21.61 0.10
N ALA A 528 -46.25 -22.32 1.20
CA ALA A 528 -46.90 -21.75 2.38
C ALA A 528 -46.07 -20.64 3.02
N THR A 529 -44.73 -20.76 3.01
CA THR A 529 -43.83 -19.68 3.46
C THR A 529 -43.83 -18.47 2.51
N ASP A 530 -43.98 -18.68 1.20
CA ASP A 530 -44.15 -17.58 0.23
C ASP A 530 -45.50 -16.85 0.43
N LEU A 531 -46.59 -17.57 0.69
CA LEU A 531 -47.90 -16.97 0.97
C LEU A 531 -47.89 -16.11 2.23
N TRP A 532 -47.20 -16.59 3.28
CA TRP A 532 -46.95 -15.80 4.49
C TRP A 532 -46.15 -14.53 4.20
N PHE A 533 -45.12 -14.62 3.34
CA PHE A 533 -44.34 -13.47 2.88
C PHE A 533 -45.17 -12.44 2.11
N TYR A 534 -46.03 -12.88 1.18
CA TYR A 534 -46.92 -11.97 0.44
C TYR A 534 -47.98 -11.34 1.34
N TRP A 535 -48.49 -12.07 2.34
CA TRP A 535 -49.40 -11.52 3.34
C TRP A 535 -48.72 -10.43 4.20
N ALA A 536 -47.45 -10.63 4.57
CA ALA A 536 -46.68 -9.63 5.30
C ALA A 536 -46.40 -8.37 4.45
N LYS A 537 -46.05 -8.53 3.17
CA LYS A 537 -45.94 -7.40 2.22
C LYS A 537 -47.27 -6.67 1.99
N PHE A 538 -48.39 -7.38 2.00
CA PHE A 538 -49.70 -6.75 1.90
C PHE A 538 -50.00 -5.85 3.12
N ARG A 539 -49.66 -6.29 4.34
CA ARG A 539 -49.75 -5.45 5.55
C ARG A 539 -48.88 -4.19 5.47
N GLN A 540 -47.69 -4.31 4.87
CA GLN A 540 -46.79 -3.20 4.59
C GLN A 540 -47.41 -2.18 3.61
N ALA A 541 -48.08 -2.64 2.56
CA ALA A 541 -48.73 -1.77 1.58
C ALA A 541 -49.93 -0.99 2.14
N VAL A 542 -50.59 -1.49 3.20
CA VAL A 542 -51.70 -0.81 3.89
C VAL A 542 -51.24 0.01 5.11
N GLY A 543 -49.93 0.23 5.27
CA GLY A 543 -49.37 1.13 6.29
C GLY A 543 -49.46 0.63 7.73
N VAL A 544 -49.78 -0.66 7.94
CA VAL A 544 -49.91 -1.27 9.28
C VAL A 544 -48.84 -2.34 9.44
N GLY A 545 -47.63 -1.91 9.81
CA GLY A 545 -46.50 -2.78 10.14
C GLY A 545 -45.27 -2.56 9.26
N LYS A 546 -44.09 -2.89 9.80
CA LYS A 546 -42.81 -2.87 9.07
C LYS A 546 -42.73 -4.06 8.10
N GLY A 547 -41.93 -3.93 7.03
CA GLY A 547 -41.78 -4.98 6.02
C GLY A 547 -41.08 -6.20 6.57
N MET A 548 -41.35 -7.40 6.05
CA MET A 548 -40.70 -8.62 6.55
C MET A 548 -39.18 -8.63 6.28
N ASP A 549 -38.70 -8.00 5.21
CA ASP A 549 -37.25 -7.83 5.00
C ASP A 549 -36.71 -6.79 5.99
N ASP A 550 -37.47 -5.75 6.35
CA ASP A 550 -37.10 -4.81 7.40
C ASP A 550 -37.18 -5.44 8.80
N ASP A 551 -38.10 -6.39 9.06
CA ASP A 551 -38.23 -7.13 10.32
C ASP A 551 -37.23 -8.28 10.40
N ILE A 552 -36.82 -8.86 9.26
CA ILE A 552 -35.69 -9.80 9.18
C ILE A 552 -34.40 -9.03 9.31
N GLU A 553 -34.25 -7.85 8.70
CA GLU A 553 -33.09 -6.98 8.80
C GLU A 553 -33.04 -6.27 10.15
N GLU A 554 -34.17 -5.98 10.80
CA GLU A 554 -34.30 -5.44 12.16
C GLU A 554 -34.17 -6.55 13.21
N SER A 555 -34.66 -7.77 12.95
CA SER A 555 -34.34 -8.93 13.76
C SER A 555 -32.89 -9.35 13.54
N MET A 556 -32.29 -9.13 12.37
CA MET A 556 -30.86 -9.30 12.10
C MET A 556 -30.04 -8.16 12.69
N LYS A 557 -30.55 -6.92 12.78
CA LYS A 557 -29.90 -5.78 13.47
C LYS A 557 -29.98 -5.92 14.97
N LYS A 558 -31.15 -6.23 15.54
CA LYS A 558 -31.32 -6.55 16.97
C LYS A 558 -30.56 -7.80 17.37
N MET A 559 -30.39 -8.74 16.44
CA MET A 559 -29.52 -9.90 16.62
C MET A 559 -28.06 -9.59 16.35
N ALA A 560 -27.69 -8.66 15.46
CA ALA A 560 -26.30 -8.20 15.28
C ALA A 560 -25.85 -7.35 16.48
N GLU A 561 -26.75 -6.59 17.10
CA GLU A 561 -26.57 -5.89 18.37
C GLU A 561 -26.58 -6.88 19.56
N GLY A 562 -27.37 -7.97 19.45
CA GLY A 562 -27.45 -9.06 20.44
C GLY A 562 -26.31 -10.09 20.37
N ILE A 563 -25.70 -10.30 19.21
CA ILE A 563 -24.65 -11.29 18.93
C ILE A 563 -23.31 -10.62 18.55
N GLY A 564 -23.24 -9.30 18.37
CA GLY A 564 -22.00 -8.62 17.97
C GLY A 564 -21.47 -9.13 16.62
N VAL A 565 -22.35 -9.30 15.62
CA VAL A 565 -22.00 -9.87 14.31
C VAL A 565 -21.73 -8.76 13.30
N GLU A 566 -20.60 -8.08 13.46
CA GLU A 566 -19.57 -8.23 12.43
C GLU A 566 -18.87 -9.54 12.75
N LEU A 567 -18.74 -10.43 11.77
CA LEU A 567 -18.24 -11.80 11.95
C LEU A 567 -16.85 -11.85 12.62
N GLN A 568 -16.77 -11.77 13.95
CA GLN A 568 -15.58 -12.12 14.72
C GLN A 568 -15.45 -13.65 14.82
N HIS A 569 -15.10 -14.29 13.71
CA HIS A 569 -14.56 -15.66 13.72
C HIS A 569 -13.07 -15.63 14.11
N GLY A 570 -12.74 -15.01 15.25
CA GLY A 570 -11.39 -14.51 15.53
C GLY A 570 -10.48 -15.38 16.40
N VAL A 571 -10.97 -16.46 17.03
CA VAL A 571 -10.23 -17.07 18.16
C VAL A 571 -9.61 -18.42 17.88
N ALA A 572 -10.25 -19.23 17.04
CA ALA A 572 -9.54 -20.35 16.45
C ALA A 572 -8.30 -19.81 15.72
N ALA A 573 -8.45 -18.75 14.92
CA ALA A 573 -7.37 -18.05 14.23
C ALA A 573 -6.22 -17.58 15.15
N CYS A 574 -6.52 -17.01 16.34
CA CYS A 574 -5.51 -16.37 17.19
C CYS A 574 -4.37 -17.31 17.61
N GLN A 575 -4.69 -18.47 18.19
CA GLN A 575 -3.64 -19.39 18.59
C GLN A 575 -3.09 -20.14 17.34
N VAL A 576 -3.90 -20.30 16.30
CA VAL A 576 -3.55 -20.96 15.03
C VAL A 576 -2.44 -20.24 14.30
N PHE A 577 -2.55 -18.93 14.21
CA PHE A 577 -1.53 -18.09 13.59
C PHE A 577 -0.29 -18.02 14.48
N SER A 578 -0.44 -17.86 15.80
CA SER A 578 0.69 -17.95 16.76
C SER A 578 1.47 -19.26 16.59
N MET A 579 0.77 -20.36 16.31
CA MET A 579 1.39 -21.66 16.17
C MET A 579 1.89 -21.94 14.75
N ILE A 580 1.16 -21.66 13.67
CA ILE A 580 1.68 -21.77 12.27
C ILE A 580 3.05 -21.10 12.17
N LEU A 581 3.20 -19.99 12.87
CA LEU A 581 4.42 -19.23 12.97
C LEU A 581 5.49 -19.87 13.87
N ARG A 582 5.11 -20.57 14.95
CA ARG A 582 5.98 -21.47 15.75
C ARG A 582 6.42 -22.73 14.99
N VAL A 583 5.59 -23.24 14.08
CA VAL A 583 5.88 -24.40 13.24
C VAL A 583 6.78 -24.04 12.08
N LEU A 584 6.54 -22.89 11.45
CA LEU A 584 7.44 -22.33 10.47
C LEU A 584 8.81 -22.12 11.11
N SER A 585 8.88 -21.62 12.35
CA SER A 585 10.14 -21.54 13.09
C SER A 585 10.72 -22.91 13.51
N LEU A 586 9.92 -23.94 13.84
CA LEU A 586 10.41 -25.29 14.15
C LEU A 586 10.86 -26.10 12.92
N GLY A 587 10.20 -25.94 11.77
CA GLY A 587 10.60 -26.53 10.49
C GLY A 587 11.91 -25.92 9.98
N LEU A 588 12.16 -24.65 10.32
CA LEU A 588 13.42 -23.95 10.07
C LEU A 588 14.54 -24.41 11.01
N VAL A 589 14.22 -24.85 12.23
CA VAL A 589 15.20 -25.53 13.13
C VAL A 589 15.58 -26.91 12.61
N ALA A 590 14.66 -27.67 12.01
CA ALA A 590 14.95 -29.00 11.45
C ALA A 590 15.78 -28.95 10.16
N LEU A 591 15.58 -27.93 9.31
CA LEU A 591 16.42 -27.67 8.12
C LEU A 591 17.78 -27.04 8.49
N GLY A 592 17.89 -26.42 9.67
CA GLY A 592 19.14 -25.90 10.24
C GLY A 592 19.99 -26.91 11.02
N LEU A 593 19.57 -28.17 11.15
CA LEU A 593 20.34 -29.21 11.85
C LEU A 593 21.49 -29.81 11.03
N VAL A 594 21.74 -29.34 9.82
CA VAL A 594 23.01 -29.60 9.11
C VAL A 594 23.81 -28.31 9.07
N GLN A 595 24.64 -28.17 10.11
CA GLN A 595 25.78 -27.26 10.28
C GLN A 595 25.48 -25.79 10.65
N GLY A 596 25.81 -25.47 11.91
CA GLY A 596 26.34 -24.17 12.30
C GLY A 596 25.53 -23.43 13.36
N GLN A 597 25.91 -23.60 14.64
CA GLN A 597 25.49 -22.75 15.75
C GLN A 597 25.56 -21.26 15.40
N THR A 598 24.56 -20.44 15.76
CA THR A 598 24.74 -18.97 15.83
C THR A 598 24.11 -18.37 17.08
N GLN A 599 24.98 -17.72 17.84
CA GLN A 599 24.73 -16.71 18.86
C GLN A 599 24.10 -15.46 18.24
N THR A 600 23.51 -14.61 19.07
CA THR A 600 23.23 -13.18 18.81
C THR A 600 24.38 -12.53 18.01
N GLN A 601 24.17 -12.21 16.73
CA GLN A 601 25.17 -11.47 15.96
C GLN A 601 25.02 -9.97 16.20
N ASN A 602 25.85 -9.45 17.10
CA ASN A 602 26.33 -8.08 16.94
C ASN A 602 27.08 -8.02 15.59
N PHE A 603 26.90 -6.94 14.81
CA PHE A 603 27.71 -6.64 13.63
C PHE A 603 29.13 -6.24 14.06
N VAL A 604 29.82 -7.13 14.77
CA VAL A 604 31.18 -6.89 15.28
C VAL A 604 32.14 -7.35 14.22
N LEU A 605 32.72 -6.38 13.51
CA LEU A 605 33.95 -6.59 12.78
C LEU A 605 34.99 -7.08 13.80
N ARG A 606 35.59 -8.25 13.56
CA ARG A 606 36.61 -8.83 14.46
C ARG A 606 37.80 -7.89 14.67
N ASP A 607 38.12 -7.12 13.63
CA ASP A 607 39.15 -6.09 13.61
C ASP A 607 38.65 -4.92 12.74
N PRO A 608 37.92 -3.95 13.33
CA PRO A 608 37.34 -2.83 12.58
C PRO A 608 38.40 -1.90 11.99
N GLU A 609 39.56 -1.80 12.63
CA GLU A 609 40.67 -0.95 12.20
C GLU A 609 41.33 -1.54 10.95
N ALA A 610 41.72 -2.82 10.99
CA ALA A 610 42.29 -3.49 9.80
C ALA A 610 41.27 -3.55 8.64
N ALA A 611 39.99 -3.77 8.93
CA ALA A 611 38.94 -3.74 7.90
C ALA A 611 38.82 -2.35 7.26
N CYS A 612 38.99 -1.28 8.05
CA CYS A 612 38.95 0.08 7.53
C CYS A 612 40.16 0.40 6.67
N GLU A 613 41.36 -0.03 7.05
CA GLU A 613 42.55 0.15 6.23
C GLU A 613 42.48 -0.65 4.91
N GLY A 614 41.84 -1.83 4.94
CA GLY A 614 41.63 -2.67 3.77
C GLY A 614 40.70 -2.09 2.70
N ILE A 615 39.69 -1.30 3.09
CA ILE A 615 38.63 -0.86 2.16
C ILE A 615 39.17 -0.02 0.99
N ALA A 616 40.21 0.79 1.20
CA ALA A 616 40.82 1.59 0.14
C ALA A 616 41.47 0.74 -0.97
N ARG A 617 41.86 -0.50 -0.66
CA ARG A 617 42.40 -1.46 -1.64
C ARG A 617 41.28 -2.32 -2.24
N GLU A 618 40.33 -2.73 -1.41
CA GLU A 618 39.30 -3.71 -1.78
C GLU A 618 38.12 -3.12 -2.57
N PHE A 619 37.75 -1.85 -2.31
CA PHE A 619 36.65 -1.20 -2.99
C PHE A 619 37.11 -0.60 -4.32
N GLN A 620 36.80 -1.31 -5.41
CA GLN A 620 37.10 -0.89 -6.78
C GLN A 620 35.79 -0.67 -7.52
N ARG A 621 35.57 0.56 -7.99
CA ARG A 621 34.41 0.96 -8.78
C ARG A 621 34.81 1.94 -9.86
N GLU A 622 34.27 1.78 -11.06
CA GLU A 622 34.47 2.73 -12.16
C GLU A 622 34.06 4.15 -11.74
N ASN A 623 34.87 5.14 -12.12
CA ASN A 623 34.70 6.56 -11.78
C ASN A 623 34.82 6.93 -10.29
N VAL A 624 35.19 5.99 -9.42
CA VAL A 624 35.44 6.26 -7.99
C VAL A 624 36.92 6.10 -7.68
N THR A 625 37.50 7.15 -7.10
CA THR A 625 38.84 7.14 -6.52
C THR A 625 38.72 7.25 -5.00
N VAL A 626 39.15 6.22 -4.27
CA VAL A 626 39.26 6.30 -2.81
C VAL A 626 40.52 7.07 -2.44
N ASN A 627 40.34 8.25 -1.84
CA ASN A 627 41.45 9.13 -1.43
C ASN A 627 42.14 8.55 -0.18
N PHE A 628 41.35 8.17 0.82
CA PHE A 628 41.82 7.47 2.01
C PHE A 628 40.68 6.74 2.73
N SER A 629 41.04 5.76 3.54
CA SER A 629 40.20 5.17 4.57
C SER A 629 40.95 5.17 5.90
N ARG A 630 40.29 5.61 6.98
CA ARG A 630 40.90 5.73 8.31
C ARG A 630 39.92 5.36 9.40
N TYR A 631 40.37 4.54 10.33
CA TYR A 631 39.64 4.28 11.57
C TYR A 631 39.71 5.53 12.46
N ILE A 632 38.57 5.92 13.03
CA ILE A 632 38.43 7.06 13.92
C ILE A 632 37.72 6.60 15.18
N ALA A 633 38.36 6.79 16.34
CA ALA A 633 37.78 6.46 17.63
C ALA A 633 36.76 7.51 18.08
N ALA A 634 35.75 7.08 18.83
CA ALA A 634 34.75 7.95 19.46
C ALA A 634 35.41 9.06 20.29
N GLY A 635 34.85 10.27 20.23
CA GLY A 635 35.37 11.47 20.89
C GLY A 635 36.50 12.17 20.14
N THR A 636 37.03 11.59 19.06
CA THR A 636 38.05 12.26 18.23
C THR A 636 37.47 13.50 17.58
N ASN A 637 38.11 14.65 17.76
CA ASN A 637 37.82 15.86 17.00
C ASN A 637 38.65 15.86 15.71
N VAL A 638 38.00 15.54 14.60
CA VAL A 638 38.65 15.38 13.30
C VAL A 638 38.80 16.74 12.64
N SER A 639 40.03 17.15 12.34
CA SER A 639 40.30 18.32 11.51
C SER A 639 39.89 18.06 10.06
N LEU A 640 39.18 19.01 9.48
CA LEU A 640 38.67 18.97 8.11
C LEU A 640 39.54 19.87 7.20
N ASP A 641 39.56 19.58 5.90
CA ASP A 641 40.40 20.34 4.97
C ASP A 641 39.91 21.79 4.85
N GLN A 642 40.85 22.73 5.01
CA GLN A 642 40.65 24.18 4.94
C GLN A 642 41.69 24.83 4.01
N SER A 643 42.32 24.03 3.13
CA SER A 643 43.43 24.45 2.27
C SER A 643 43.04 25.55 1.28
N THR A 644 41.83 25.49 0.72
CA THR A 644 41.34 26.45 -0.27
C THR A 644 40.40 27.51 0.33
N PRO A 645 40.31 28.72 -0.26
CA PRO A 645 39.32 29.72 0.13
C PRO A 645 37.88 29.20 0.09
N GLU A 646 37.56 28.37 -0.90
CA GLU A 646 36.25 27.75 -1.06
C GLU A 646 35.92 26.86 0.13
N LEU A 647 36.83 25.97 0.55
CA LEU A 647 36.62 25.11 1.71
C LEU A 647 36.56 25.90 3.02
N ARG A 648 37.34 26.99 3.15
CA ARG A 648 37.24 27.91 4.29
C ARG A 648 35.88 28.60 4.38
N SER A 649 35.26 28.90 3.25
CA SER A 649 33.93 29.51 3.20
C SER A 649 32.83 28.59 3.76
N CYS A 650 33.06 27.27 3.85
CA CYS A 650 32.14 26.32 4.45
C CYS A 650 32.08 26.37 5.99
N THR A 651 32.99 27.12 6.63
CA THR A 651 33.03 27.35 8.09
C THR A 651 32.95 26.07 8.95
N ARG A 652 33.57 24.98 8.48
CA ARG A 652 33.60 23.66 9.16
C ARG A 652 35.04 23.18 9.33
N PRO A 653 35.82 23.76 10.26
CA PRO A 653 37.23 23.42 10.42
C PRO A 653 37.46 22.05 11.07
N SER A 654 36.50 21.56 11.85
CA SER A 654 36.59 20.26 12.52
C SER A 654 35.21 19.69 12.84
N GLN A 655 35.14 18.39 13.12
CA GLN A 655 33.93 17.71 13.59
C GLN A 655 34.28 16.66 14.65
N VAL A 656 33.54 16.66 15.77
CA VAL A 656 33.64 15.61 16.79
C VAL A 656 32.90 14.37 16.32
N VAL A 657 33.57 13.22 16.38
CA VAL A 657 33.04 11.92 15.99
C VAL A 657 32.41 11.23 17.20
N PRO A 658 31.10 10.91 17.20
CA PRO A 658 30.41 10.43 18.40
C PRO A 658 30.61 8.93 18.68
N VAL A 659 31.00 8.15 17.69
CA VAL A 659 31.12 6.68 17.77
C VAL A 659 32.36 6.20 17.01
N ASP A 660 32.90 5.04 17.40
CA ASP A 660 33.96 4.39 16.64
C ASP A 660 33.50 4.09 15.21
N LEU A 661 34.26 4.52 14.20
CA LEU A 661 33.88 4.37 12.80
C LEU A 661 35.06 4.29 11.84
N CYS A 662 34.80 3.75 10.64
CA CYS A 662 35.67 3.89 9.49
C CYS A 662 35.23 5.09 8.65
N ARG A 663 36.11 6.09 8.52
CA ARG A 663 35.92 7.25 7.64
C ARG A 663 36.58 6.97 6.30
N VAL A 664 35.79 7.00 5.22
CA VAL A 664 36.30 6.85 3.86
C VAL A 664 35.99 8.11 3.06
N ALA A 665 37.03 8.74 2.51
CA ALA A 665 36.89 9.88 1.61
C ALA A 665 37.18 9.47 0.17
N MET A 666 36.33 9.91 -0.75
CA MET A 666 36.35 9.53 -2.16
C MET A 666 36.17 10.75 -3.05
N TYR A 667 36.72 10.67 -4.26
CA TYR A 667 36.32 11.51 -5.38
C TYR A 667 35.56 10.64 -6.38
N VAL A 668 34.39 11.10 -6.82
CA VAL A 668 33.55 10.41 -7.80
C VAL A 668 33.36 11.30 -9.02
N SER A 669 33.88 10.89 -10.17
CA SER A 669 33.67 11.61 -11.43
C SER A 669 32.21 11.45 -11.88
N THR A 670 31.51 12.56 -12.09
CA THR A 670 30.11 12.56 -12.55
C THR A 670 30.00 12.89 -14.03
N SER A 671 30.99 13.59 -14.58
CA SER A 671 31.20 13.79 -16.03
C SER A 671 32.70 13.91 -16.34
N SER A 672 33.06 14.31 -17.56
CA SER A 672 34.44 14.65 -17.94
C SER A 672 34.94 15.97 -17.34
N ARG A 673 34.04 16.80 -16.79
CA ARG A 673 34.33 18.15 -16.27
C ARG A 673 33.59 18.48 -14.96
N SER A 674 33.04 17.47 -14.31
CA SER A 674 32.42 17.56 -12.98
C SER A 674 32.68 16.29 -12.17
N GLY A 675 32.59 16.43 -10.86
CA GLY A 675 32.75 15.34 -9.92
C GLY A 675 32.48 15.80 -8.49
N ILE A 676 32.25 14.83 -7.61
CA ILE A 676 31.87 15.08 -6.23
C ILE A 676 32.95 14.56 -5.28
N THR A 677 33.21 15.31 -4.22
CA THR A 677 33.87 14.79 -3.03
C THR A 677 32.80 14.17 -2.14
N LEU A 678 32.96 12.88 -1.86
CA LEU A 678 32.03 12.05 -1.10
C LEU A 678 32.74 11.50 0.12
N GLU A 679 32.10 11.57 1.28
CA GLU A 679 32.53 10.83 2.46
C GLU A 679 31.51 9.81 2.92
N ALA A 680 32.00 8.64 3.35
CA ALA A 680 31.22 7.62 4.01
C ALA A 680 31.79 7.36 5.40
N TRP A 681 30.94 7.52 6.41
CA TRP A 681 31.26 7.24 7.80
C TRP A 681 30.53 5.97 8.23
N LEU A 682 31.30 4.92 8.48
CA LEU A 682 30.84 3.56 8.67
C LEU A 682 31.09 3.14 10.13
N PRO A 683 30.09 3.28 11.03
CA PRO A 683 30.26 3.01 12.45
C PRO A 683 30.43 1.53 12.80
N THR A 684 31.25 1.22 13.81
CA THR A 684 31.42 -0.17 14.28
C THR A 684 30.15 -0.71 14.93
N ASN A 685 29.33 0.14 15.54
CA ASN A 685 28.02 -0.18 16.10
C ASN A 685 26.89 -0.09 15.04
N TRP A 686 27.16 -0.56 13.83
CA TRP A 686 26.21 -0.45 12.72
C TRP A 686 24.91 -1.21 12.99
N THR A 687 23.79 -0.53 12.74
CA THR A 687 22.44 -1.04 12.97
C THR A 687 21.83 -1.74 11.76
N GLY A 688 22.59 -1.84 10.65
CA GLY A 688 22.07 -2.33 9.37
C GLY A 688 21.41 -1.25 8.51
N ARG A 689 21.37 0.01 8.99
CA ARG A 689 20.72 1.13 8.29
C ARG A 689 21.71 1.98 7.51
N PHE A 690 21.26 2.49 6.37
CA PHE A 690 21.99 3.47 5.56
C PHE A 690 21.32 4.84 5.65
N LEU A 691 22.11 5.91 5.71
CA LEU A 691 21.62 7.29 5.70
C LEU A 691 22.42 8.13 4.69
N SER A 692 21.74 8.93 3.89
CA SER A 692 22.36 10.01 3.12
C SER A 692 21.97 11.36 3.73
N THR A 693 22.92 12.28 3.74
CA THR A 693 22.72 13.69 4.15
C THR A 693 22.53 14.59 2.93
N GLY A 694 22.29 15.89 3.14
CA GLY A 694 22.13 16.88 2.09
C GLY A 694 23.12 18.04 2.19
N ASN A 695 22.74 19.18 1.61
CA ASN A 695 23.49 20.43 1.64
C ASN A 695 22.60 21.64 1.99
N GLY A 696 23.18 22.84 2.04
CA GLY A 696 22.46 24.10 2.33
C GLY A 696 22.77 25.21 1.31
N GLY A 697 21.84 26.13 1.08
CA GLY A 697 22.03 27.25 0.14
C GLY A 697 22.49 26.80 -1.26
N LEU A 698 23.38 27.57 -1.90
CA LEU A 698 24.09 27.17 -3.12
C LEU A 698 25.41 26.44 -2.85
N ASN A 699 25.61 25.96 -1.63
CA ASN A 699 26.91 25.49 -1.22
C ASN A 699 27.24 24.09 -1.76
N GLY A 700 28.53 23.86 -1.92
CA GLY A 700 29.15 22.57 -2.07
C GLY A 700 29.89 22.19 -0.80
N CYS A 701 29.22 22.33 0.34
CA CYS A 701 29.78 22.03 1.65
C CYS A 701 29.13 20.77 2.20
N LEU A 702 29.96 19.78 2.51
CA LEU A 702 29.53 18.55 3.14
C LEU A 702 29.12 18.84 4.60
N GLN A 703 27.90 18.45 4.99
CA GLN A 703 27.36 18.68 6.34
C GLN A 703 27.86 17.60 7.30
N TYR A 704 29.10 17.74 7.77
CA TYR A 704 29.74 16.78 8.67
C TYR A 704 28.99 16.61 9.99
N GLU A 705 28.31 17.65 10.46
CA GLU A 705 27.43 17.64 11.61
C GLU A 705 26.28 16.63 11.46
N ASP A 706 25.66 16.56 10.28
CA ASP A 706 24.57 15.62 9.97
C ASP A 706 25.12 14.20 9.77
N VAL A 707 26.32 14.09 9.19
CA VAL A 707 27.00 12.79 9.05
C VAL A 707 27.35 12.22 10.42
N ALA A 708 27.88 13.05 11.31
CA ALA A 708 28.13 12.70 12.70
C ALA A 708 26.82 12.36 13.43
N TYR A 709 25.76 13.14 13.19
CA TYR A 709 24.44 12.89 13.76
C TYR A 709 23.91 11.52 13.36
N GLY A 710 23.83 11.22 12.06
CA GLY A 710 23.41 9.91 11.56
C GLY A 710 24.22 8.75 12.13
N THR A 711 25.55 8.86 12.14
CA THR A 711 26.40 7.79 12.68
C THR A 711 26.18 7.54 14.17
N SER A 712 25.84 8.55 14.96
CA SER A 712 25.49 8.36 16.39
C SER A 712 24.26 7.48 16.61
N PHE A 713 23.37 7.39 15.62
CA PHE A 713 22.19 6.52 15.62
C PHE A 713 22.51 5.13 15.03
N GLY A 714 23.79 4.86 14.73
CA GLY A 714 24.30 3.61 14.19
C GLY A 714 24.07 3.44 12.69
N PHE A 715 23.92 4.53 11.94
CA PHE A 715 23.79 4.50 10.48
C PHE A 715 25.14 4.49 9.78
N ALA A 716 25.26 3.71 8.71
CA ALA A 716 26.27 3.97 7.70
C ALA A 716 25.85 5.25 6.95
N THR A 717 26.57 6.34 7.19
CA THR A 717 26.12 7.67 6.77
C THR A 717 27.03 8.26 5.72
N VAL A 718 26.46 8.87 4.68
CA VAL A 718 27.22 9.54 3.62
C VAL A 718 26.82 10.99 3.44
N GLY A 719 27.75 11.77 2.90
CA GLY A 719 27.53 13.15 2.47
C GLY A 719 28.49 13.54 1.36
N ALA A 720 28.09 14.51 0.52
CA ALA A 720 28.87 14.99 -0.60
C ALA A 720 28.89 16.51 -0.68
N ASN A 721 29.81 17.03 -1.48
CA ASN A 721 29.99 18.46 -1.72
C ASN A 721 29.10 19.02 -2.85
N ASN A 722 28.01 18.35 -3.24
CA ASN A 722 27.04 18.86 -4.21
C ASN A 722 27.58 19.19 -5.63
N GLY A 723 28.82 18.80 -5.96
CA GLY A 723 29.44 19.02 -7.29
C GLY A 723 30.49 20.14 -7.35
N HIS A 724 30.68 20.90 -6.27
CA HIS A 724 31.69 21.97 -6.18
C HIS A 724 32.14 22.20 -4.74
N ASN A 725 33.06 23.12 -4.49
CA ASN A 725 33.47 23.49 -3.13
C ASN A 725 33.05 24.93 -2.83
N GLY A 726 32.68 25.18 -1.58
CA GLY A 726 32.38 26.52 -1.05
C GLY A 726 30.91 26.94 -1.17
N THR A 727 30.60 28.16 -0.73
CA THR A 727 29.22 28.62 -0.50
C THR A 727 28.59 29.42 -1.63
N ARG A 728 29.32 29.63 -2.73
CA ARG A 728 28.95 30.52 -3.85
C ARG A 728 28.72 29.75 -5.15
N GLY A 729 27.94 30.34 -6.05
CA GLY A 729 27.51 29.70 -7.31
C GLY A 729 28.45 29.88 -8.50
N LEU A 730 29.66 30.42 -8.31
CA LEU A 730 30.60 30.68 -9.41
C LEU A 730 30.92 29.42 -10.24
N ALA A 731 30.92 28.24 -9.60
CA ALA A 731 31.18 26.97 -10.26
C ALA A 731 30.14 26.59 -11.33
N PHE A 732 28.96 27.20 -11.32
CA PHE A 732 27.92 26.99 -12.33
C PHE A 732 28.23 27.69 -13.66
N LYS A 733 29.08 28.72 -13.64
CA LYS A 733 29.41 29.54 -14.80
C LYS A 733 30.01 28.68 -15.91
N ASP A 734 29.39 28.72 -17.09
CA ASP A 734 29.79 27.95 -18.27
C ASP A 734 29.91 26.42 -18.03
N ASN A 735 29.32 25.89 -16.94
CA ASN A 735 29.44 24.48 -16.56
C ASN A 735 28.10 23.85 -16.14
N PRO A 736 27.25 23.45 -17.11
CA PRO A 736 25.99 22.76 -16.80
C PRO A 736 26.14 21.41 -16.10
N ASP A 737 27.32 20.77 -16.13
CA ASP A 737 27.49 19.48 -15.47
C ASP A 737 27.57 19.65 -13.94
N VAL A 738 28.19 20.73 -13.47
CA VAL A 738 28.18 21.10 -12.04
C VAL A 738 26.78 21.55 -11.61
N MET A 739 26.03 22.25 -12.49
CA MET A 739 24.63 22.56 -12.22
C MET A 739 23.76 21.31 -12.10
N GLU A 740 24.02 20.29 -12.93
CA GLU A 740 23.31 19.00 -12.85
C GLU A 740 23.65 18.23 -11.57
N ASP A 741 24.92 18.26 -11.15
CA ASP A 741 25.36 17.72 -9.85
C ASP A 741 24.60 18.38 -8.70
N PHE A 742 24.53 19.71 -8.68
CA PHE A 742 23.78 20.49 -7.69
C PHE A 742 22.27 20.22 -7.72
N ALA A 743 21.70 20.10 -8.92
CA ALA A 743 20.27 19.91 -9.11
C ALA A 743 19.80 18.54 -8.59
N TRP A 744 20.55 17.47 -8.84
CA TRP A 744 20.18 16.12 -8.39
C TRP A 744 21.32 15.09 -8.39
N ARG A 745 22.28 15.19 -9.32
CA ARG A 745 23.19 14.08 -9.63
C ARG A 745 24.19 13.80 -8.52
N SER A 746 24.57 14.80 -7.73
CA SER A 746 25.43 14.61 -6.56
C SER A 746 24.75 13.70 -5.53
N LEU A 747 23.53 14.04 -5.09
CA LEU A 747 22.79 13.26 -4.08
C LEU A 747 22.48 11.83 -4.56
N TYR A 748 22.11 11.68 -5.83
CA TYR A 748 21.92 10.35 -6.42
C TYR A 748 23.21 9.52 -6.36
N THR A 749 24.33 10.12 -6.78
CA THR A 749 25.62 9.45 -6.89
C THR A 749 26.17 9.06 -5.52
N GLU A 750 26.12 9.96 -4.53
CA GLU A 750 26.55 9.65 -3.17
C GLU A 750 25.73 8.53 -2.54
N THR A 751 24.42 8.49 -2.79
CA THR A 751 23.55 7.46 -2.25
C THR A 751 23.89 6.09 -2.84
N VAL A 752 24.10 6.03 -4.17
CA VAL A 752 24.43 4.80 -4.87
C VAL A 752 25.82 4.28 -4.48
N VAL A 753 26.84 5.14 -4.51
CA VAL A 753 28.21 4.77 -4.12
C VAL A 753 28.28 4.44 -2.63
N GLY A 754 27.57 5.20 -1.80
CA GLY A 754 27.45 5.01 -0.35
C GLY A 754 26.91 3.64 0.04
N LYS A 755 25.83 3.19 -0.63
CA LYS A 755 25.27 1.84 -0.40
C LYS A 755 26.24 0.74 -0.79
N GLU A 756 27.01 0.94 -1.86
CA GLU A 756 27.98 -0.05 -2.31
C GLU A 756 29.19 -0.15 -1.40
N ILE A 757 29.75 0.98 -0.94
CA ILE A 757 30.86 0.93 0.02
C ILE A 757 30.41 0.41 1.39
N THR A 758 29.19 0.73 1.82
CA THR A 758 28.57 0.14 3.02
C THR A 758 28.52 -1.39 2.90
N LYS A 759 28.06 -1.90 1.76
CA LYS A 759 28.04 -3.34 1.48
C LYS A 759 29.45 -3.95 1.43
N ALA A 760 30.42 -3.23 0.87
CA ALA A 760 31.80 -3.70 0.80
C ALA A 760 32.43 -3.81 2.20
N TYR A 761 32.19 -2.84 3.09
CA TYR A 761 32.77 -2.80 4.43
C TYR A 761 32.16 -3.82 5.41
N TYR A 762 30.83 -3.90 5.51
CA TYR A 762 30.20 -4.72 6.56
C TYR A 762 30.02 -6.21 6.22
N SER A 763 30.04 -6.60 4.94
CA SER A 763 30.19 -7.97 4.41
C SER A 763 29.59 -8.08 3.01
N LYS A 764 30.29 -8.75 2.07
CA LYS A 764 29.92 -8.94 0.65
C LYS A 764 28.52 -9.55 0.36
N GLN A 765 27.79 -10.04 1.36
CA GLN A 765 26.47 -10.67 1.22
C GLN A 765 25.32 -9.96 1.94
N GLN A 766 25.53 -8.80 2.56
CA GLN A 766 24.48 -8.09 3.31
C GLN A 766 24.20 -6.73 2.66
N ILE A 767 22.96 -6.53 2.21
CA ILE A 767 22.45 -5.27 1.68
C ILE A 767 21.94 -4.46 2.89
N PRO A 768 22.11 -3.12 2.96
CA PRO A 768 21.49 -2.31 4.02
C PRO A 768 20.01 -2.64 4.13
N GLY A 769 19.53 -2.88 5.37
CA GLY A 769 18.16 -3.33 5.62
C GLY A 769 17.12 -2.27 5.28
N LYS A 770 17.44 -1.00 5.57
CA LYS A 770 16.62 0.19 5.27
C LYS A 770 17.50 1.38 4.93
N SER A 771 17.02 2.23 4.02
CA SER A 771 17.73 3.40 3.51
C SER A 771 16.99 4.67 3.87
N TYR A 772 17.69 5.65 4.42
CA TYR A 772 17.12 6.88 4.92
C TYR A 772 17.79 8.11 4.32
N TYR A 773 17.06 9.22 4.31
CA TYR A 773 17.56 10.54 3.97
C TYR A 773 17.25 11.53 5.07
N ILE A 774 18.19 12.43 5.36
CA ILE A 774 17.96 13.62 6.20
C ILE A 774 18.54 14.86 5.51
N GLY A 775 17.77 15.94 5.50
CA GLY A 775 18.26 17.23 5.02
C GLY A 775 17.28 18.36 5.30
N CYS A 776 17.80 19.58 5.44
CA CYS A 776 17.01 20.79 5.61
C CYS A 776 17.42 21.86 4.59
N SER A 777 16.56 22.85 4.29
CA SER A 777 16.84 23.90 3.30
C SER A 777 17.01 23.33 1.88
N THR A 778 18.16 23.55 1.23
CA THR A 778 18.54 22.86 -0.01
C THR A 778 18.49 21.34 0.14
N GLY A 779 18.84 20.80 1.31
CA GLY A 779 18.67 19.39 1.64
C GLY A 779 17.20 18.95 1.64
N GLY A 780 16.29 19.79 2.13
CA GLY A 780 14.86 19.51 2.03
C GLY A 780 14.38 19.39 0.57
N ARG A 781 14.87 20.28 -0.32
CA ARG A 781 14.62 20.19 -1.77
C ARG A 781 15.22 18.93 -2.39
N GLN A 782 16.47 18.62 -2.04
CA GLN A 782 17.18 17.43 -2.53
C GLN A 782 16.46 16.13 -2.12
N GLY A 783 15.97 16.04 -0.87
CA GLY A 783 15.16 14.91 -0.41
C GLY A 783 13.90 14.72 -1.24
N PHE A 784 13.12 15.79 -1.45
CA PHE A 784 11.94 15.73 -2.33
C PHE A 784 12.29 15.41 -3.79
N LYS A 785 13.40 15.93 -4.31
CA LYS A 785 13.89 15.59 -5.65
C LYS A 785 14.12 14.09 -5.80
N MET A 786 14.72 13.44 -4.80
CA MET A 786 14.93 11.99 -4.81
C MET A 786 13.62 11.21 -4.68
N VAL A 787 12.67 11.68 -3.87
CA VAL A 787 11.33 11.08 -3.78
C VAL A 787 10.61 11.12 -5.13
N GLN A 788 10.64 12.27 -5.81
CA GLN A 788 9.93 12.51 -7.07
C GLN A 788 10.54 11.70 -8.22
N ASP A 789 11.87 11.71 -8.35
CA ASP A 789 12.54 11.20 -9.56
C ASP A 789 13.17 9.80 -9.37
N TRP A 790 13.59 9.45 -8.14
CA TRP A 790 14.22 8.16 -7.82
C TRP A 790 13.66 7.55 -6.53
N PRO A 791 12.36 7.18 -6.51
CA PRO A 791 11.66 6.72 -5.32
C PRO A 791 12.31 5.49 -4.66
N GLN A 792 13.16 4.75 -5.38
CA GLN A 792 13.91 3.60 -4.87
C GLN A 792 15.10 3.88 -3.97
N LEU A 793 15.53 5.13 -3.89
CA LEU A 793 16.73 5.44 -3.11
C LEU A 793 16.48 5.37 -1.60
N PHE A 794 15.27 5.66 -1.13
CA PHE A 794 14.99 5.72 0.31
C PHE A 794 13.69 5.02 0.68
N ASP A 795 13.68 4.43 1.88
CA ASP A 795 12.49 3.95 2.56
C ASP A 795 11.89 5.05 3.45
N GLY A 796 12.72 5.92 4.02
CA GLY A 796 12.31 7.06 4.86
C GLY A 796 13.06 8.34 4.52
N VAL A 797 12.35 9.45 4.37
CA VAL A 797 12.92 10.75 4.02
C VAL A 797 12.46 11.78 5.04
N LEU A 798 13.43 12.38 5.75
CA LEU A 798 13.23 13.48 6.68
C LEU A 798 13.67 14.79 6.02
N VAL A 799 12.72 15.70 5.78
CA VAL A 799 12.95 16.97 5.08
C VAL A 799 12.49 18.16 5.92
N GLY A 800 13.40 19.11 6.15
CA GLY A 800 13.11 20.38 6.82
C GLY A 800 13.12 21.56 5.85
N ALA A 801 12.23 22.53 6.05
CA ALA A 801 12.21 23.83 5.37
C ALA A 801 12.66 23.77 3.89
N PRO A 802 11.98 22.99 3.04
CA PRO A 802 12.55 22.57 1.76
C PRO A 802 12.54 23.70 0.73
N ALA A 803 13.68 23.91 0.05
CA ALA A 803 13.85 24.91 -1.01
C ALA A 803 13.18 24.52 -2.35
N LEU A 804 11.89 24.18 -2.28
CA LEU A 804 11.05 23.79 -3.42
C LEU A 804 10.59 25.00 -4.23
N ALA A 805 10.26 24.77 -5.50
CA ALA A 805 10.05 25.82 -6.50
C ALA A 805 11.28 26.73 -6.59
N PHE A 806 12.46 26.12 -6.73
CA PHE A 806 13.76 26.74 -6.47
C PHE A 806 14.05 28.03 -7.28
N ASP A 807 13.71 28.10 -8.57
CA ASP A 807 13.91 29.32 -9.36
C ASP A 807 12.94 30.41 -8.91
N ASN A 808 11.70 30.04 -8.56
CA ASN A 808 10.72 30.96 -8.00
C ASN A 808 11.11 31.45 -6.59
N LEU A 809 11.62 30.58 -5.73
CA LEU A 809 12.18 30.92 -4.41
C LEU A 809 13.35 31.89 -4.57
N THR A 810 14.29 31.57 -5.47
CA THR A 810 15.47 32.41 -5.70
C THR A 810 15.08 33.77 -6.28
N SER A 811 14.06 33.80 -7.14
CA SER A 811 13.45 35.04 -7.64
C SER A 811 12.76 35.83 -6.53
N TRP A 812 12.13 35.15 -5.57
CA TRP A 812 11.49 35.76 -4.42
C TRP A 812 12.52 36.30 -3.43
N SER A 813 13.56 35.58 -3.01
CA SER A 813 14.61 36.18 -2.14
C SER A 813 15.21 37.45 -2.77
N GLY A 814 15.45 37.41 -4.08
CA GLY A 814 15.93 38.57 -4.83
C GLY A 814 14.98 39.76 -4.92
N HIS A 815 13.67 39.54 -4.79
CA HIS A 815 12.67 40.59 -5.01
C HIS A 815 12.59 41.60 -3.86
N PHE A 816 13.14 41.26 -2.69
CA PHE A 816 13.17 42.15 -1.54
C PHE A 816 14.05 43.37 -1.77
N LEU A 817 15.20 43.24 -2.43
CA LEU A 817 16.09 44.39 -2.67
C LEU A 817 15.42 45.50 -3.51
N PRO A 818 14.73 45.22 -4.64
CA PRO A 818 13.92 46.23 -5.33
C PRO A 818 12.82 46.89 -4.48
N ILE A 819 12.32 46.21 -3.44
CA ILE A 819 11.30 46.73 -2.52
C ILE A 819 11.93 47.62 -1.45
N THR A 820 12.98 47.14 -0.78
CA THR A 820 13.63 47.88 0.31
C THR A 820 14.49 49.02 -0.21
N GLY A 821 15.10 48.86 -1.38
CA GLY A 821 16.23 49.67 -1.82
C GLY A 821 17.48 49.43 -0.97
N SER A 822 18.55 50.18 -1.27
CA SER A 822 19.78 50.19 -0.45
C SER A 822 19.55 50.85 0.90
N ASN A 823 20.50 50.71 1.83
CA ASN A 823 20.46 51.36 3.16
C ASN A 823 20.38 52.91 3.15
N THR A 824 20.58 53.53 1.98
CA THR A 824 20.43 54.98 1.75
C THR A 824 19.09 55.37 1.11
N SER A 825 18.26 54.40 0.72
CA SER A 825 16.95 54.64 0.11
C SER A 825 15.92 55.11 1.13
N ASP A 826 14.96 55.93 0.70
CA ASP A 826 13.85 56.37 1.56
C ASP A 826 12.75 55.30 1.77
N THR A 827 12.84 54.20 1.01
CA THR A 827 12.05 52.98 1.18
C THR A 827 12.65 52.01 2.19
N PHE A 828 13.93 52.19 2.56
CA PHE A 828 14.65 51.24 3.42
C PHE A 828 14.14 51.29 4.85
N VAL A 829 14.01 50.13 5.47
CA VAL A 829 13.59 49.95 6.88
C VAL A 829 14.77 49.37 7.63
N SER A 830 15.29 50.10 8.63
CA SER A 830 16.44 49.65 9.42
C SER A 830 16.05 48.49 10.35
N PRO A 831 17.02 47.68 10.82
CA PRO A 831 16.76 46.63 11.81
C PRO A 831 15.99 47.12 13.05
N ASP A 832 16.32 48.30 13.59
CA ASP A 832 15.58 48.89 14.72
C ASP A 832 14.11 49.14 14.40
N LYS A 833 13.80 49.57 13.16
CA LYS A 833 12.42 49.77 12.71
C LYS A 833 11.71 48.45 12.42
N TRP A 834 12.42 47.44 11.93
CA TRP A 834 11.89 46.08 11.83
C TRP A 834 11.58 45.48 13.20
N ALA A 835 12.33 45.81 14.26
CA ALA A 835 11.97 45.45 15.62
C ALA A 835 10.68 46.13 16.10
N LEU A 836 10.42 47.39 15.69
CA LEU A 836 9.12 48.06 15.94
C LEU A 836 7.98 47.36 15.19
N VAL A 837 8.22 46.98 13.93
CA VAL A 837 7.26 46.20 13.12
C VAL A 837 6.95 44.87 13.79
N HIS A 838 7.98 44.13 14.23
CA HIS A 838 7.82 42.86 14.93
C HIS A 838 6.96 43.00 16.20
N GLN A 839 7.23 44.03 17.02
CA GLN A 839 6.41 44.29 18.21
C GLN A 839 4.95 44.64 17.86
N ASP A 840 4.72 45.34 16.75
CA ASP A 840 3.36 45.66 16.28
C ASP A 840 2.66 44.44 15.67
N ILE A 841 3.40 43.54 15.02
CA ILE A 841 2.92 42.23 14.58
C ILE A 841 2.44 41.42 15.79
N LEU A 842 3.27 41.28 16.83
CA LEU A 842 2.87 40.57 18.04
C LEU A 842 1.63 41.19 18.69
N LYS A 843 1.53 42.53 18.76
CA LYS A 843 0.33 43.21 19.27
C LYS A 843 -0.94 42.85 18.49
N GLN A 844 -0.84 42.66 17.17
CA GLN A 844 -1.98 42.37 16.30
C GLN A 844 -2.28 40.87 16.21
N CYS A 845 -1.28 40.00 16.32
CA CYS A 845 -1.37 38.60 15.89
C CYS A 845 -1.02 37.55 16.96
N ASP A 846 -0.27 37.88 18.01
CA ASP A 846 0.20 36.90 19.02
C ASP A 846 -0.99 36.15 19.64
N ALA A 847 -2.02 36.88 20.08
CA ALA A 847 -3.22 36.30 20.69
C ALA A 847 -4.12 35.45 19.77
N LEU A 848 -3.81 35.28 18.48
CA LEU A 848 -4.68 34.57 17.54
C LEU A 848 -4.72 33.05 17.76
N ASP A 849 -3.69 32.49 18.39
CA ASP A 849 -3.63 31.08 18.78
C ASP A 849 -4.11 30.83 20.22
N GLY A 850 -4.58 31.88 20.91
CA GLY A 850 -5.17 31.80 22.24
C GLY A 850 -4.26 32.29 23.38
N VAL A 851 -2.97 32.54 23.13
CA VAL A 851 -2.03 33.01 24.16
C VAL A 851 -1.20 34.22 23.68
N LYS A 852 -0.60 34.96 24.61
CA LYS A 852 0.40 35.98 24.29
C LYS A 852 1.76 35.54 24.80
N ASP A 853 2.43 34.66 24.06
CA ASP A 853 3.74 34.12 24.42
C ASP A 853 4.88 34.68 23.54
N GLY A 854 4.56 35.59 22.62
CA GLY A 854 5.50 36.19 21.68
C GLY A 854 5.80 35.29 20.48
N ILE A 855 4.98 34.26 20.24
CA ILE A 855 5.15 33.29 19.16
C ILE A 855 3.88 33.27 18.33
N LEU A 856 4.00 33.41 17.01
CA LEU A 856 2.89 33.13 16.12
C LEU A 856 2.86 31.64 15.84
N GLU A 857 1.97 30.90 16.50
CA GLU A 857 1.91 29.44 16.35
C GLU A 857 1.42 29.03 14.94
N ASP A 858 0.50 29.81 14.37
CA ASP A 858 0.07 29.72 12.97
C ASP A 858 0.04 31.11 12.28
N PRO A 859 1.13 31.52 11.62
CA PRO A 859 1.23 32.82 10.94
C PRO A 859 0.21 33.01 9.80
N THR A 860 -0.45 31.95 9.32
CA THR A 860 -1.47 32.07 8.26
C THR A 860 -2.70 32.84 8.73
N LEU A 861 -2.97 32.87 10.04
CA LEU A 861 -4.03 33.65 10.66
C LEU A 861 -3.69 35.14 10.73
N CYS A 862 -2.40 35.49 10.70
CA CYS A 862 -1.95 36.87 10.84
C CYS A 862 -2.11 37.66 9.52
N SER A 863 -3.11 38.54 9.51
CA SER A 863 -3.34 39.53 8.44
C SER A 863 -2.81 40.91 8.84
N TYR A 864 -1.50 40.99 9.06
CA TYR A 864 -0.81 42.18 9.57
C TYR A 864 -0.98 43.42 8.67
N LYS A 865 -1.16 44.59 9.30
CA LYS A 865 -1.14 45.89 8.62
C LYS A 865 -0.28 46.91 9.39
N PRO A 866 0.76 47.51 8.78
CA PRO A 866 1.68 48.44 9.46
C PRO A 866 1.15 49.88 9.61
N VAL A 867 -0.15 50.11 9.38
CA VAL A 867 -0.74 51.46 9.33
C VAL A 867 -0.67 52.16 10.69
N SER A 868 -0.74 51.41 11.79
CA SER A 868 -0.58 51.91 13.17
C SER A 868 0.80 52.52 13.43
N LEU A 869 1.83 52.10 12.69
CA LEU A 869 3.20 52.59 12.84
C LEU A 869 3.51 53.80 11.98
N GLN A 870 2.58 54.28 11.14
CA GLN A 870 2.85 55.42 10.28
C GLN A 870 3.07 56.70 11.11
N CYS A 871 4.18 57.40 10.84
CA CYS A 871 4.45 58.68 11.48
C CYS A 871 3.35 59.71 11.19
N SER A 872 3.04 60.56 12.18
CA SER A 872 2.25 61.78 11.94
C SER A 872 2.89 62.62 10.84
N SER A 873 2.08 63.27 10.00
CA SER A 873 2.57 64.17 8.94
C SER A 873 3.37 65.36 9.47
N THR A 874 3.31 65.63 10.78
CA THR A 874 4.03 66.70 11.47
C THR A 874 5.22 66.21 12.32
N ALA A 875 5.52 64.90 12.33
CA ALA A 875 6.59 64.34 13.15
C ALA A 875 7.98 64.76 12.65
N THR A 876 8.78 65.38 13.54
CA THR A 876 10.18 65.76 13.27
C THR A 876 11.18 64.67 13.63
N ASN A 877 10.81 63.74 14.53
CA ASN A 877 11.57 62.53 14.83
C ASN A 877 10.82 61.30 14.28
N THR A 878 11.49 60.53 13.42
CA THR A 878 10.94 59.32 12.79
C THR A 878 11.59 58.02 13.30
N SER A 879 12.34 58.07 14.42
CA SER A 879 13.01 56.90 14.98
C SER A 879 12.03 55.82 15.44
N ASN A 880 10.86 56.22 15.97
CA ASN A 880 9.89 55.32 16.61
C ASN A 880 8.63 55.07 15.75
N CYS A 881 8.68 55.38 14.45
CA CYS A 881 7.58 55.20 13.51
C CYS A 881 8.10 55.02 12.08
N LEU A 882 7.24 54.59 11.17
CA LEU A 882 7.53 54.36 9.75
C LEU A 882 7.08 55.56 8.91
N THR A 883 7.90 55.98 7.95
CA THR A 883 7.46 56.93 6.92
C THR A 883 6.40 56.27 6.03
N ALA A 884 5.61 57.07 5.30
CA ALA A 884 4.61 56.53 4.37
C ALA A 884 5.21 55.55 3.33
N LYS A 885 6.45 55.80 2.87
CA LYS A 885 7.16 54.89 1.97
C LYS A 885 7.58 53.59 2.67
N GLN A 886 8.08 53.68 3.89
CA GLN A 886 8.45 52.51 4.70
C GLN A 886 7.22 51.64 5.02
N VAL A 887 6.05 52.24 5.27
CA VAL A 887 4.79 51.49 5.43
C VAL A 887 4.47 50.67 4.20
N VAL A 888 4.62 51.24 2.99
CA VAL A 888 4.43 50.52 1.72
C VAL A 888 5.47 49.41 1.54
N THR A 889 6.74 49.65 1.90
CA THR A 889 7.79 48.62 1.90
C THR A 889 7.38 47.42 2.76
N VAL A 890 6.96 47.67 4.00
CA VAL A 890 6.54 46.60 4.93
C VAL A 890 5.31 45.86 4.41
N GLN A 891 4.34 46.57 3.83
CA GLN A 891 3.18 45.93 3.19
C GLN A 891 3.61 44.97 2.08
N ARG A 892 4.48 45.42 1.16
CA ARG A 892 4.96 44.61 0.04
C ARG A 892 5.77 43.39 0.44
N VAL A 893 6.51 43.46 1.55
CA VAL A 893 7.24 42.30 2.10
C VAL A 893 6.28 41.17 2.50
N PHE A 894 5.11 41.53 3.03
CA PHE A 894 4.07 40.58 3.45
C PHE A 894 2.98 40.36 2.39
N GLU A 895 3.25 40.70 1.14
CA GLU A 895 2.42 40.39 -0.03
C GLU A 895 3.02 39.22 -0.83
N ASP A 896 2.15 38.48 -1.50
CA ASP A 896 2.57 37.44 -2.43
C ASP A 896 3.27 38.05 -3.65
N TYR A 897 4.30 37.37 -4.17
CA TYR A 897 5.01 37.83 -5.36
C TYR A 897 4.36 37.28 -6.63
N TYR A 898 3.79 38.18 -7.44
CA TYR A 898 3.07 37.85 -8.67
C TYR A 898 3.82 38.23 -9.96
N GLY A 899 3.62 37.42 -11.00
CA GLY A 899 4.04 37.70 -12.36
C GLY A 899 3.05 38.61 -13.13
N LYS A 900 3.42 38.99 -14.36
CA LYS A 900 2.64 39.93 -15.21
C LYS A 900 1.19 39.50 -15.50
N ASN A 901 0.89 38.20 -15.46
CA ASN A 901 -0.44 37.66 -15.75
C ASN A 901 -1.25 37.36 -14.47
N GLY A 902 -0.81 37.84 -13.30
CA GLY A 902 -1.39 37.47 -12.01
C GLY A 902 -1.08 36.04 -11.56
N ALA A 903 -0.15 35.36 -12.23
CA ALA A 903 0.34 34.05 -11.80
C ALA A 903 1.25 34.22 -10.57
N LEU A 904 0.98 33.43 -9.52
CA LEU A 904 1.81 33.41 -8.32
C LEU A 904 3.21 32.88 -8.65
N ILE A 905 4.24 33.68 -8.39
CA ILE A 905 5.64 33.24 -8.43
C ILE A 905 5.93 32.52 -7.12
N PHE A 906 5.79 33.24 -5.99
CA PHE A 906 6.08 32.69 -4.66
C PHE A 906 5.19 33.35 -3.59
N PRO A 907 4.77 32.62 -2.54
CA PRO A 907 3.96 33.20 -1.47
C PRO A 907 4.72 34.26 -0.67
N ARG A 908 3.96 35.10 0.05
CA ARG A 908 4.50 36.13 0.95
C ARG A 908 5.46 35.58 2.00
N MET A 909 6.32 36.44 2.55
CA MET A 909 6.96 36.13 3.84
C MET A 909 5.88 36.00 4.91
N GLN A 910 5.96 34.98 5.77
CA GLN A 910 5.10 34.90 6.94
C GLN A 910 5.51 35.93 8.01
N PRO A 911 4.56 36.64 8.65
CA PRO A 911 4.87 37.47 9.81
C PRO A 911 5.52 36.67 10.95
N GLY A 912 6.42 37.29 11.70
CA GLY A 912 7.13 36.71 12.85
C GLY A 912 8.63 36.49 12.63
N SER A 913 9.13 36.59 11.40
CA SER A 913 10.54 36.35 11.04
C SER A 913 11.40 37.63 10.96
N GLU A 914 10.82 38.79 11.25
CA GLU A 914 11.38 40.10 10.90
C GLU A 914 12.76 40.36 11.51
N LEU A 915 12.98 39.89 12.73
CA LEU A 915 14.22 40.15 13.47
C LEU A 915 15.43 39.58 12.71
N ALA A 916 15.37 38.32 12.31
CA ALA A 916 16.44 37.67 11.53
C ALA A 916 16.44 38.15 10.07
N SER A 917 15.27 38.23 9.41
CA SER A 917 15.19 38.65 8.01
C SER A 917 15.70 40.08 7.79
N SER A 918 15.62 40.97 8.79
CA SER A 918 16.19 42.33 8.72
C SER A 918 17.71 42.37 8.47
N HIS A 919 18.42 41.30 8.85
CA HIS A 919 19.85 41.15 8.66
C HIS A 919 20.21 40.31 7.42
N ILE A 920 19.25 39.61 6.83
CA ILE A 920 19.45 38.68 5.71
C ILE A 920 18.81 39.22 4.43
N GLU A 921 17.49 39.16 4.32
CA GLU A 921 16.73 39.48 3.10
C GLU A 921 16.42 40.97 2.98
N TYR A 922 16.26 41.69 4.11
CA TYR A 922 15.85 43.11 4.11
C TYR A 922 16.99 44.08 4.39
N ASN A 923 18.24 43.61 4.40
CA ASN A 923 19.41 44.39 4.81
C ASN A 923 19.86 45.44 3.77
N GLY A 924 19.14 45.55 2.63
CA GLY A 924 19.42 46.51 1.57
C GLY A 924 20.65 46.16 0.74
N GLN A 925 21.08 44.89 0.76
CA GLN A 925 22.13 44.34 -0.11
C GLN A 925 21.55 43.23 -1.02
N PRO A 926 22.19 42.94 -2.16
CA PRO A 926 21.84 41.76 -2.96
C PRO A 926 21.92 40.48 -2.16
N PHE A 927 20.86 39.66 -2.18
CA PHE A 927 20.92 38.33 -1.59
C PHE A 927 21.94 37.47 -2.36
N PRO A 928 23.01 36.98 -1.71
CA PRO A 928 24.14 36.31 -2.37
C PRO A 928 23.74 35.15 -3.29
N TYR A 929 22.78 34.33 -2.87
CA TYR A 929 22.38 33.15 -3.64
C TYR A 929 21.57 33.53 -4.88
N THR A 930 20.66 34.50 -4.77
CA THR A 930 19.96 35.05 -5.94
C THR A 930 20.97 35.61 -6.93
N GLU A 931 21.89 36.45 -6.46
CA GLU A 931 22.84 37.10 -7.36
C GLU A 931 23.67 36.07 -8.15
N ASP A 932 24.23 35.07 -7.47
CA ASP A 932 25.04 34.04 -8.11
C ASP A 932 24.22 33.14 -9.03
N TRP A 933 23.01 32.73 -8.61
CA TRP A 933 22.15 31.88 -9.43
C TRP A 933 21.75 32.59 -10.73
N PHE A 934 21.36 33.85 -10.65
CA PHE A 934 21.01 34.62 -11.85
C PHE A 934 22.23 34.90 -12.73
N ARG A 935 23.37 35.28 -12.15
CA ARG A 935 24.61 35.52 -12.92
C ARG A 935 25.11 34.27 -13.62
N TYR A 936 25.21 33.15 -12.91
CA TYR A 936 25.99 32.00 -13.38
C TYR A 936 25.14 30.84 -13.90
N ALA A 937 23.93 30.63 -13.37
CA ALA A 937 23.06 29.55 -13.81
C ALA A 937 21.99 29.99 -14.82
N ILE A 938 21.36 31.16 -14.61
CA ILE A 938 20.22 31.61 -15.42
C ILE A 938 20.64 32.45 -16.63
N LEU A 939 21.37 33.54 -16.41
CA LEU A 939 21.69 34.51 -17.47
C LEU A 939 23.06 34.29 -18.10
N ASN A 940 23.96 33.59 -17.38
CA ASN A 940 25.38 33.46 -17.75
C ASN A 940 26.05 34.83 -18.01
N ASP A 941 25.70 35.82 -17.20
CA ASP A 941 26.20 37.19 -17.25
C ASP A 941 26.74 37.59 -15.86
N PRO A 942 28.06 37.62 -15.66
CA PRO A 942 28.66 37.98 -14.37
C PRO A 942 28.45 39.46 -13.99
N THR A 943 28.00 40.31 -14.92
CA THR A 943 27.77 41.74 -14.71
C THR A 943 26.33 42.06 -14.31
N TRP A 944 25.43 41.08 -14.34
CA TRP A 944 24.04 41.26 -13.96
C TRP A 944 23.89 41.78 -12.52
N ASN A 945 22.91 42.67 -12.31
CA ASN A 945 22.68 43.37 -11.04
C ASN A 945 21.32 42.97 -10.44
N ALA A 946 21.35 42.42 -9.22
CA ALA A 946 20.17 41.94 -8.50
C ALA A 946 19.09 43.01 -8.27
N SER A 947 19.46 44.29 -8.17
CA SER A 947 18.49 45.39 -8.03
C SER A 947 17.59 45.57 -9.26
N THR A 948 17.95 44.97 -10.41
CA THR A 948 17.16 45.02 -11.66
C THR A 948 16.18 43.85 -11.80
N LEU A 949 16.15 42.93 -10.82
CA LEU A 949 15.25 41.79 -10.82
C LEU A 949 13.79 42.26 -10.90
N ASN A 950 13.03 41.61 -11.76
CA ASN A 950 11.61 41.88 -11.96
C ASN A 950 10.88 40.62 -12.43
N ALA A 951 9.55 40.69 -12.49
CA ALA A 951 8.69 39.56 -12.87
C ALA A 951 9.04 38.91 -14.21
N SER A 952 9.62 39.64 -15.18
CA SER A 952 10.00 39.07 -16.47
C SER A 952 11.24 38.19 -16.35
N THR A 953 12.24 38.64 -15.58
CA THR A 953 13.46 37.86 -15.31
C THR A 953 13.14 36.64 -14.44
N ALA A 954 12.22 36.78 -13.48
CA ALA A 954 11.73 35.65 -12.67
C ALA A 954 11.02 34.60 -13.54
N ALA A 955 10.12 35.03 -14.45
CA ALA A 955 9.47 34.12 -15.40
C ALA A 955 10.48 33.45 -16.35
N TYR A 956 11.56 34.14 -16.74
CA TYR A 956 12.65 33.55 -17.53
C TYR A 956 13.39 32.46 -16.74
N ALA A 957 13.70 32.69 -15.47
CA ALA A 957 14.33 31.69 -14.60
C ALA A 957 13.45 30.43 -14.47
N ALA A 958 12.18 30.61 -14.10
CA ALA A 958 11.21 29.51 -13.96
C ALA A 958 10.98 28.73 -15.26
N ALA A 959 11.05 29.40 -16.42
CA ALA A 959 10.97 28.73 -17.72
C ALA A 959 12.26 27.96 -18.07
N LYS A 960 13.42 28.42 -17.59
CA LYS A 960 14.71 27.76 -17.83
C LYS A 960 14.84 26.46 -17.03
N ASN A 961 14.44 26.48 -15.75
CA ASN A 961 14.35 25.32 -14.84
C ASN A 961 15.43 24.24 -15.11
N PRO A 962 16.72 24.59 -14.94
CA PRO A 962 17.81 23.71 -15.34
C PRO A 962 17.70 22.38 -14.57
N PHE A 963 17.62 21.27 -15.31
CA PHE A 963 17.55 19.90 -14.78
C PHE A 963 16.35 19.64 -13.83
N ASN A 964 15.26 20.38 -14.01
CA ASN A 964 14.08 20.32 -13.14
C ASN A 964 14.43 20.58 -11.67
N ILE A 965 15.22 21.63 -11.41
CA ILE A 965 15.64 22.04 -10.07
C ILE A 965 14.48 22.61 -9.23
N GLU A 966 13.39 23.04 -9.87
CA GLU A 966 12.15 23.42 -9.20
C GLU A 966 11.69 22.35 -8.18
N SER A 967 11.94 21.06 -8.46
CA SER A 967 11.57 19.94 -7.59
C SER A 967 10.10 20.02 -7.13
N TRP A 968 9.19 20.39 -8.05
CA TRP A 968 7.78 20.70 -7.74
C TRP A 968 6.80 19.64 -8.26
N ASN A 969 7.22 18.39 -8.43
CA ASN A 969 6.31 17.34 -8.90
C ASN A 969 5.38 16.86 -7.76
N GLY A 970 4.08 17.05 -7.93
CA GLY A 970 3.06 16.61 -6.97
C GLY A 970 2.69 15.12 -7.01
N ASP A 971 3.07 14.36 -8.05
CA ASP A 971 2.80 12.92 -8.11
C ASP A 971 3.89 12.12 -7.37
N LEU A 972 3.57 11.70 -6.15
CA LEU A 972 4.44 10.89 -5.30
C LEU A 972 4.00 9.42 -5.24
N PHE A 973 3.08 8.98 -6.11
CA PHE A 973 2.57 7.61 -6.11
C PHE A 973 3.67 6.53 -6.20
N PRO A 974 4.72 6.67 -7.03
CA PRO A 974 5.80 5.68 -7.08
C PRO A 974 6.55 5.49 -5.75
N PHE A 975 6.66 6.54 -4.94
CA PHE A 975 7.27 6.48 -3.61
C PHE A 975 6.30 5.91 -2.56
N ALA A 976 5.02 6.28 -2.63
CA ALA A 976 3.99 5.74 -1.75
C ALA A 976 3.75 4.23 -1.99
N ALA A 977 3.66 3.80 -3.26
CA ALA A 977 3.33 2.44 -3.66
C ALA A 977 4.35 1.39 -3.21
N ARG A 978 5.60 1.80 -3.00
CA ARG A 978 6.69 0.96 -2.46
C ARG A 978 6.80 1.00 -0.93
N GLY A 979 5.93 1.76 -0.27
CA GLY A 979 5.90 1.91 1.18
C GLY A 979 6.83 2.98 1.75
N GLY A 980 7.39 3.86 0.92
CA GLY A 980 8.26 4.94 1.38
C GLY A 980 7.53 5.94 2.29
N LYS A 981 8.23 6.54 3.26
CA LYS A 981 7.69 7.51 4.23
C LYS A 981 8.40 8.86 4.14
N ILE A 982 7.65 9.95 4.20
CA ILE A 982 8.13 11.34 4.17
C ILE A 982 7.67 12.03 5.45
N LEU A 983 8.63 12.44 6.28
CA LEU A 983 8.40 13.36 7.40
C LEU A 983 8.93 14.72 6.97
N HIS A 984 8.01 15.68 6.84
CA HIS A 984 8.30 17.05 6.45
C HIS A 984 8.04 17.99 7.63
N TYR A 985 8.96 18.91 7.93
CA TYR A 985 8.72 19.98 8.89
C TYR A 985 9.14 21.35 8.34
N HIS A 986 8.53 22.43 8.83
CA HIS A 986 8.92 23.80 8.48
C HIS A 986 8.69 24.73 9.69
N GLY A 987 9.72 25.49 10.06
CA GLY A 987 9.63 26.50 11.10
C GLY A 987 8.69 27.64 10.73
N GLN A 988 7.85 28.07 11.67
CA GLN A 988 6.83 29.10 11.41
C GLN A 988 7.36 30.54 11.46
N MET A 989 8.62 30.75 11.88
CA MET A 989 9.29 32.05 11.81
C MET A 989 10.55 32.01 10.95
N ASP A 990 10.60 31.10 9.97
CA ASP A 990 11.73 30.91 9.05
C ASP A 990 12.07 32.21 8.29
N SER A 991 13.27 32.73 8.52
CA SER A 991 13.73 34.01 7.97
C SER A 991 14.31 33.95 6.56
N ILE A 992 14.47 32.76 5.99
CA ILE A 992 15.12 32.54 4.68
C ILE A 992 14.16 31.95 3.65
N ILE A 993 13.35 30.96 4.03
CA ILE A 993 12.37 30.33 3.15
C ILE A 993 11.01 30.47 3.81
N THR A 994 10.06 31.13 3.14
CA THR A 994 8.74 31.31 3.75
C THR A 994 8.06 29.98 4.03
N SER A 995 7.54 29.84 5.25
CA SER A 995 6.84 28.65 5.71
C SER A 995 5.54 28.41 4.94
N ALA A 996 5.01 29.44 4.27
CA ALA A 996 3.81 29.37 3.43
C ALA A 996 3.99 28.50 2.16
N ASN A 997 5.23 28.25 1.73
CA ASN A 997 5.47 27.43 0.53
C ASN A 997 5.29 25.93 0.79
N SER A 998 5.51 25.46 2.02
CA SER A 998 5.34 24.04 2.38
C SER A 998 3.89 23.57 2.36
N PRO A 999 2.92 24.28 2.96
CA PRO A 999 1.49 24.01 2.77
C PRO A 999 1.09 24.01 1.29
N ARG A 1000 1.55 25.00 0.52
CA ARG A 1000 1.29 25.08 -0.93
C ARG A 1000 1.74 23.82 -1.67
N TYR A 1001 2.91 23.28 -1.34
CA TYR A 1001 3.39 22.03 -1.93
C TYR A 1001 2.60 20.81 -1.43
N TYR A 1002 2.26 20.76 -0.14
CA TYR A 1002 1.42 19.70 0.43
C TYR A 1002 0.06 19.62 -0.29
N ASP A 1003 -0.61 20.76 -0.47
CA ASP A 1003 -1.89 20.85 -1.16
C ASP A 1003 -1.75 20.52 -2.65
N HIS A 1004 -0.63 20.90 -3.27
CA HIS A 1004 -0.32 20.51 -4.64
C HIS A 1004 -0.20 18.99 -4.80
N VAL A 1005 0.45 18.30 -3.86
CA VAL A 1005 0.54 16.82 -3.84
C VAL A 1005 -0.85 16.22 -3.65
N ALA A 1006 -1.61 16.68 -2.65
CA ALA A 1006 -2.97 16.22 -2.39
C ALA A 1006 -3.88 16.33 -3.63
N ALA A 1007 -3.85 17.49 -4.29
CA ALA A 1007 -4.63 17.74 -5.50
C ALA A 1007 -4.16 16.88 -6.69
N THR A 1008 -2.84 16.75 -6.89
CA THR A 1008 -2.27 15.99 -8.02
C THR A 1008 -2.58 14.50 -7.90
N MET A 1009 -2.45 13.95 -6.70
CA MET A 1009 -2.73 12.53 -6.43
C MET A 1009 -4.23 12.25 -6.21
N SER A 1010 -5.07 13.29 -6.14
CA SER A 1010 -6.49 13.19 -5.78
C SER A 1010 -6.69 12.46 -4.43
N GLN A 1011 -5.85 12.80 -3.44
CA GLN A 1011 -5.83 12.19 -2.11
C GLN A 1011 -6.17 13.22 -1.03
N SER A 1012 -6.99 12.82 -0.08
CA SER A 1012 -7.27 13.56 1.15
C SER A 1012 -6.05 13.59 2.09
N PRO A 1013 -5.97 14.53 3.05
CA PRO A 1013 -4.92 14.53 4.07
C PRO A 1013 -4.80 13.18 4.80
N SER A 1014 -5.92 12.51 5.10
CA SER A 1014 -5.92 11.18 5.73
C SER A 1014 -5.32 10.07 4.86
N GLU A 1015 -5.42 10.19 3.53
CA GLU A 1015 -4.78 9.26 2.60
C GLU A 1015 -3.28 9.56 2.45
N LEU A 1016 -2.91 10.85 2.42
CA LEU A 1016 -1.50 11.27 2.48
C LEU A 1016 -0.82 10.82 3.78
N ASP A 1017 -1.53 10.84 4.91
CA ASP A 1017 -1.02 10.44 6.22
C ASP A 1017 -0.46 9.00 6.28
N GLU A 1018 -0.78 8.16 5.30
CA GLU A 1018 -0.19 6.84 5.17
C GLU A 1018 1.31 6.88 4.82
N PHE A 1019 1.78 7.92 4.13
CA PHE A 1019 3.15 8.01 3.61
C PHE A 1019 3.80 9.39 3.65
N TYR A 1020 3.05 10.49 3.71
CA TYR A 1020 3.55 11.86 3.72
C TYR A 1020 2.87 12.68 4.82
N ARG A 1021 3.63 13.07 5.84
CA ARG A 1021 3.14 13.92 6.94
C ARG A 1021 3.98 15.19 7.05
N PHE A 1022 3.30 16.33 7.12
CA PHE A 1022 3.89 17.65 7.24
C PHE A 1022 3.57 18.27 8.60
N PHE A 1023 4.56 18.87 9.27
CA PHE A 1023 4.45 19.50 10.59
C PHE A 1023 4.91 20.95 10.56
N ARG A 1024 4.10 21.82 11.14
CA ARG A 1024 4.43 23.24 11.33
C ARG A 1024 5.02 23.42 12.72
N ILE A 1025 6.24 23.92 12.81
CA ILE A 1025 6.95 24.05 14.08
C ILE A 1025 6.84 25.51 14.56
N GLY A 1026 5.96 25.75 15.53
CA GLY A 1026 5.70 27.07 16.10
C GLY A 1026 6.96 27.67 16.73
N GLY A 1027 7.29 28.91 16.33
CA GLY A 1027 8.46 29.65 16.84
C GLY A 1027 9.83 29.09 16.46
N MET A 1028 9.91 28.21 15.46
CA MET A 1028 11.18 27.75 14.88
C MET A 1028 11.57 28.62 13.68
N ASP A 1029 12.85 29.02 13.61
CA ASP A 1029 13.45 29.74 12.47
C ASP A 1029 13.99 28.74 11.42
N HIS A 1030 14.84 29.17 10.50
CA HIS A 1030 15.33 28.37 9.40
C HIS A 1030 16.15 27.15 9.86
N CYS A 1031 15.57 25.96 9.73
CA CYS A 1031 16.11 24.65 10.13
C CYS A 1031 16.39 24.44 11.61
N THR A 1032 16.74 25.48 12.37
CA THR A 1032 17.00 25.47 13.80
C THR A 1032 16.76 26.86 14.39
N GLY A 1033 16.87 27.00 15.71
CA GLY A 1033 16.73 28.28 16.40
C GLY A 1033 15.31 28.81 16.40
N GLY A 1034 15.16 30.04 16.90
CA GLY A 1034 13.86 30.69 17.11
C GLY A 1034 13.43 30.70 18.57
N LEU A 1035 12.29 31.34 18.83
CA LEU A 1035 11.77 31.61 20.17
C LEU A 1035 10.96 30.44 20.76
N GLY A 1036 10.50 29.53 19.91
CA GLY A 1036 9.63 28.43 20.28
C GLY A 1036 10.34 27.15 20.69
N ALA A 1037 9.55 26.10 20.82
CA ALA A 1037 10.02 24.75 21.12
C ALA A 1037 10.57 24.09 19.84
N TYR A 1038 11.68 24.60 19.31
CA TYR A 1038 12.20 24.27 17.98
C TYR A 1038 13.09 23.01 17.96
N VAL A 1039 13.54 22.51 19.11
CA VAL A 1039 14.40 21.32 19.16
C VAL A 1039 13.52 20.08 19.02
N VAL A 1040 13.49 19.51 17.82
CA VAL A 1040 12.70 18.31 17.47
C VAL A 1040 13.58 17.11 17.11
N GLY A 1041 14.90 17.21 17.32
CA GLY A 1041 15.88 16.17 16.97
C GLY A 1041 16.15 16.07 15.48
N GLN A 1042 16.24 17.23 14.82
CA GLN A 1042 16.60 17.37 13.41
C GLN A 1042 18.11 17.34 13.14
N GLU A 1043 18.93 17.70 14.14
CA GLU A 1043 20.40 17.62 14.17
C GLU A 1043 20.89 17.71 15.64
N PHE A 1044 22.21 17.73 15.90
CA PHE A 1044 22.82 17.93 17.22
C PHE A 1044 22.67 19.37 17.78
N VAL A 1045 21.45 19.92 17.74
CA VAL A 1045 21.20 21.29 18.20
C VAL A 1045 21.18 21.34 19.71
N ALA A 1046 21.77 22.40 20.27
CA ALA A 1046 21.89 22.64 21.71
C ALA A 1046 22.59 21.51 22.50
N GLY A 1047 23.24 20.55 21.82
CA GLY A 1047 23.80 19.35 22.46
C GLY A 1047 22.73 18.34 22.89
N SER A 1048 21.55 18.36 22.26
CA SER A 1048 20.41 17.53 22.66
C SER A 1048 20.70 16.03 22.58
N PRO A 1049 20.45 15.26 23.67
CA PRO A 1049 20.73 13.83 23.73
C PRO A 1049 19.54 12.95 23.32
N PHE A 1050 18.48 13.51 22.73
CA PHE A 1050 17.24 12.76 22.49
C PHE A 1050 17.48 11.55 21.61
N GLN A 1051 17.33 10.36 22.20
CA GLN A 1051 17.39 9.07 21.52
C GLN A 1051 16.00 8.43 21.41
N ASP A 1052 15.02 8.97 22.12
CA ASP A 1052 13.62 8.54 22.06
C ASP A 1052 12.92 9.17 20.85
N ALA A 1053 11.89 8.48 20.36
CA ALA A 1053 11.16 8.98 19.21
C ALA A 1053 10.25 10.18 19.55
N GLN A 1054 9.86 10.39 20.81
CA GLN A 1054 8.94 11.48 21.13
C GLN A 1054 9.53 12.86 20.82
N HIS A 1055 10.82 13.03 21.05
CA HIS A 1055 11.54 14.30 20.88
C HIS A 1055 12.52 14.30 19.71
N ASN A 1056 12.51 13.25 18.87
CA ASN A 1056 13.47 13.08 17.80
C ASN A 1056 12.83 12.61 16.48
N VAL A 1057 12.83 13.50 15.50
CA VAL A 1057 12.25 13.24 14.16
C VAL A 1057 13.00 12.18 13.37
N LEU A 1058 14.32 12.04 13.54
CA LEU A 1058 15.08 10.94 12.92
C LEU A 1058 14.64 9.58 13.51
N ARG A 1059 14.40 9.49 14.82
CA ARG A 1059 13.83 8.28 15.42
C ARG A 1059 12.38 8.06 15.02
N ARG A 1060 11.57 9.11 14.84
CA ARG A 1060 10.20 8.97 14.35
C ARG A 1060 10.12 8.41 12.95
N ILE A 1061 10.95 8.88 12.02
CA ILE A 1061 10.93 8.32 10.66
C ILE A 1061 11.40 6.86 10.66
N ILE A 1062 12.34 6.48 11.53
CA ILE A 1062 12.74 5.07 11.71
C ILE A 1062 11.57 4.23 12.23
N GLU A 1063 10.90 4.65 13.31
CA GLU A 1063 9.73 3.94 13.84
C GLU A 1063 8.60 3.83 12.80
N TRP A 1064 8.39 4.87 11.99
CA TRP A 1064 7.36 4.85 10.97
C TRP A 1064 7.70 3.86 9.84
N VAL A 1065 8.95 3.84 9.38
CA VAL A 1065 9.40 2.93 8.30
C VAL A 1065 9.52 1.48 8.78
N GLU A 1066 10.07 1.24 9.96
CA GLU A 1066 10.40 -0.10 10.45
C GLU A 1066 9.28 -0.74 11.27
N GLU A 1067 8.49 0.06 11.98
CA GLU A 1067 7.44 -0.41 12.90
C GLU A 1067 6.03 0.00 12.47
N GLY A 1068 5.89 0.84 11.42
CA GLY A 1068 4.59 1.34 10.95
C GLY A 1068 3.95 2.35 11.90
N LYS A 1069 4.71 2.90 12.86
CA LYS A 1069 4.22 3.87 13.85
C LYS A 1069 4.39 5.30 13.32
N ALA A 1070 3.36 5.81 12.68
CA ALA A 1070 3.36 7.15 12.12
C ALA A 1070 3.22 8.22 13.22
N PRO A 1071 3.95 9.36 13.15
CA PRO A 1071 3.87 10.41 14.16
C PRO A 1071 2.56 11.22 14.05
N GLU A 1072 1.75 11.28 15.09
CA GLU A 1072 0.56 12.15 15.13
C GLU A 1072 0.93 13.62 15.40
N SER A 1073 1.97 13.83 16.19
CA SER A 1073 2.58 15.13 16.49
C SER A 1073 4.09 14.97 16.61
N ILE A 1074 4.82 16.09 16.59
CA ILE A 1074 6.25 16.13 16.91
C ILE A 1074 6.42 16.95 18.18
N THR A 1075 7.02 16.38 19.22
CA THR A 1075 7.32 17.13 20.44
C THR A 1075 8.57 17.94 20.20
N GLY A 1076 8.44 19.26 20.28
CA GLY A 1076 9.56 20.17 20.30
C GLY A 1076 9.87 20.63 21.71
N VAL A 1077 11.13 20.98 21.94
CA VAL A 1077 11.63 21.43 23.24
C VAL A 1077 12.26 22.81 23.10
N ARG A 1078 11.95 23.71 24.04
CA ARG A 1078 12.70 24.94 24.28
C ARG A 1078 13.56 24.73 25.52
N PHE A 1079 14.88 24.84 25.40
CA PHE A 1079 15.77 24.84 26.56
C PHE A 1079 15.94 26.25 27.13
N VAL A 1080 16.19 26.34 28.43
CA VAL A 1080 16.53 27.61 29.08
C VAL A 1080 17.81 28.15 28.44
N ASN A 1081 17.72 29.33 27.81
CA ASN A 1081 18.81 29.96 27.05
C ASN A 1081 19.49 29.01 26.04
N ASP A 1082 18.73 28.13 25.39
CA ASP A 1082 19.27 27.17 24.41
C ASP A 1082 20.37 26.26 24.96
N THR A 1083 20.38 26.05 26.27
CA THR A 1083 21.42 25.29 26.97
C THR A 1083 20.81 24.07 27.65
N VAL A 1084 21.10 22.88 27.13
CA VAL A 1084 20.58 21.61 27.67
C VAL A 1084 20.86 21.45 29.17
N ALA A 1085 22.05 21.86 29.64
CA ALA A 1085 22.43 21.74 31.05
C ALA A 1085 21.59 22.62 32.00
N LEU A 1086 20.90 23.65 31.49
CA LEU A 1086 20.00 24.51 32.28
C LEU A 1086 18.56 23.96 32.35
N GLY A 1087 18.28 22.85 31.65
CA GLY A 1087 16.97 22.20 31.66
C GLY A 1087 16.01 22.75 30.61
N VAL A 1088 14.83 22.13 30.56
CA VAL A 1088 13.72 22.48 29.66
C VAL A 1088 12.98 23.69 30.23
N ASP A 1089 12.73 24.70 29.39
CA ASP A 1089 11.85 25.83 29.71
C ASP A 1089 10.38 25.45 29.46
N PHE A 1090 10.08 24.93 28.26
CA PHE A 1090 8.78 24.38 27.92
C PHE A 1090 8.87 23.41 26.74
N GLU A 1091 7.80 22.65 26.53
CA GLU A 1091 7.65 21.73 25.40
C GLU A 1091 6.34 22.02 24.66
N ARG A 1092 6.27 21.64 23.38
CA ARG A 1092 5.05 21.78 22.57
C ARG A 1092 4.89 20.60 21.64
N ARG A 1093 3.67 20.04 21.55
CA ARG A 1093 3.32 19.03 20.54
C ARG A 1093 2.93 19.76 19.25
N HIS A 1094 3.83 19.83 18.29
CA HIS A 1094 3.58 20.44 16.98
C HIS A 1094 2.64 19.56 16.15
N CYS A 1095 1.57 20.17 15.65
CA CYS A 1095 0.50 19.46 14.94
C CYS A 1095 0.87 19.08 13.52
N ARG A 1096 0.30 17.96 13.07
CA ARG A 1096 0.32 17.57 11.67
C ARG A 1096 -0.64 18.44 10.85
N TYR A 1097 -0.15 19.02 9.77
CA TYR A 1097 -0.94 19.78 8.79
C TYR A 1097 -2.03 18.89 8.15
N PRO A 1098 -3.28 19.39 7.94
CA PRO A 1098 -3.71 20.79 8.03
C PRO A 1098 -4.04 21.30 9.44
N LEU A 1099 -3.93 20.47 10.49
CA LEU A 1099 -4.24 20.91 11.85
C LEU A 1099 -3.28 22.03 12.30
N ARG A 1100 -3.79 22.91 13.15
CA ARG A 1100 -3.05 23.98 13.84
C ARG A 1100 -3.09 23.77 15.35
N ASN A 1101 -2.08 24.27 16.05
CA ASN A 1101 -2.09 24.33 17.51
C ASN A 1101 -2.95 25.51 17.97
N GLU A 1102 -3.77 25.29 18.99
CA GLU A 1102 -4.53 26.32 19.70
C GLU A 1102 -4.37 26.12 21.21
N CYS A 1103 -4.07 27.20 21.93
CA CYS A 1103 -3.91 27.21 23.38
C CYS A 1103 -5.30 27.27 24.04
N VAL A 1104 -5.61 26.25 24.85
CA VAL A 1104 -6.88 26.13 25.58
C VAL A 1104 -6.78 26.56 27.04
N ASP A 1105 -5.56 26.71 27.57
CA ASP A 1105 -5.27 27.25 28.91
C ASP A 1105 -4.11 28.27 28.85
N PRO A 1106 -4.41 29.55 28.56
CA PRO A 1106 -3.39 30.58 28.37
C PRO A 1106 -2.56 30.88 29.64
N ASP A 1107 -3.12 30.63 30.83
CA ASP A 1107 -2.40 30.86 32.10
C ASP A 1107 -1.28 29.83 32.30
N ASN A 1108 -1.38 28.65 31.66
CA ASN A 1108 -0.43 27.54 31.75
C ASN A 1108 0.13 27.13 30.38
N TYR A 1109 0.30 28.07 29.44
CA TYR A 1109 0.69 27.78 28.06
C TYR A 1109 2.04 27.06 27.87
N LYS A 1110 2.89 27.01 28.90
CA LYS A 1110 4.13 26.22 28.89
C LYS A 1110 3.91 24.72 29.09
N ASP A 1111 2.73 24.33 29.58
CA ASP A 1111 2.32 22.93 29.69
C ASP A 1111 1.85 22.41 28.33
N VAL A 1112 2.35 21.24 27.94
CA VAL A 1112 2.01 20.55 26.69
C VAL A 1112 0.53 20.21 26.60
N GLU A 1113 -0.14 19.97 27.73
CA GLU A 1113 -1.57 19.64 27.77
C GLU A 1113 -2.49 20.88 27.64
N SER A 1114 -1.92 22.09 27.73
CA SER A 1114 -2.63 23.36 27.49
C SER A 1114 -2.84 23.66 26.00
N TRP A 1115 -2.39 22.78 25.10
CA TRP A 1115 -2.50 22.94 23.65
C TRP A 1115 -3.28 21.79 23.02
N ARG A 1116 -4.04 22.10 21.97
CA ARG A 1116 -4.76 21.09 21.18
C ARG A 1116 -4.57 21.32 19.68
N CYS A 1117 -4.47 20.22 18.94
CA CYS A 1117 -4.55 20.26 17.49
C CYS A 1117 -5.99 20.41 17.05
N VAL A 1118 -6.28 21.49 16.34
CA VAL A 1118 -7.61 21.82 15.78
C VAL A 1118 -7.52 21.96 14.25
N PRO A 1119 -8.62 21.72 13.51
CA PRO A 1119 -8.65 21.90 12.06
C PRO A 1119 -8.35 23.32 11.56
#